data_AF-A0A8B8S8W5-F1
#
_entry.id   AF-A0A8B8S8W5-F1
#
_cell.length_a   1.000
_cell.length_b   1.000
_cell.length_c   1.000
_cell.angle_alpha   90.00
_cell.angle_beta   90.00
_cell.angle_gamma   90.00
#
_symmetry.space_group_name_H-M   'P 1'
#
loop_
_entity.id
_entity.type
_entity.pdbx_description
1 polymer ?
#
loop_
_entity_poly.entity_id
_entity_poly.type
_entity_poly.pdbx_seq_one_letter_code
_entity_poly.pdbx_strand_id
1 'polypeptide(L)'
;MRMCVPTGGLLAALAVVFGTAVAFAPVPRITWEHQEVQLTQFHEPGIFNYSALLLSEDKDTLYVGAREAVFALNAHNISRKLHEAYWKVSEDKKAKCAEKGKSKQTECLNYIRVLQPLSANALYVCGTNAFQPACDHLSLTSFQFLGKNEDGKGRCPFDPAQSYTSVMVDGELYSGTSYNFLGSEPIISRNSSHSPLRTEYAIPWLNEPSFVFSDVIRESLDDGEDDRVYFFFTEVSVEYEFVFKLLIPRVARVCKGDQGGLRTLQKKWTSFLKARLICSRPESNLVFNVLRDVFVLRAPGLKEPVFYGVFTPQLNNVGLSAVCAYNLSTAEAVFASGKYMQSATVEQSHTKWVRYNGPVPTPQPGACINREARAANLSSSLNLPDKTLQFVKDHPLMDDSVTPVDNRPRLVKTDANYTQIVVDRTQALDGTVYDVMFVSTDRGALHKAINLENDVHIIEETQLFQDFEPVQTLLLSSKKGRRFIYAGSNSGVVQAPVAFCGQHGTCEDCVLARDPYCAWSPAAAACVTLHQTDSPSRELIQEMSGDTSACPASSPLPFPPPGSSSLSCLGPDSPSSPRSPWPASGVGPDSRPRVTLLPPFLSDQAQHVHALGTFHLFCQATVNSSHRQIESTDHPARNPVVCQSLAGGRLGWDLLLKADSQAHGHQARLLWLRSRGRPLPLGEEWARAGGVRPHADPHAARRPGPRAQLAARRHPGGRRVPLLCAVHGGEPDLPGAHRRDGTRGDPPREVDQRARRLEGRGRGARPHGAELEEGVGKLRPGRLLSTRRQCPPQAQAQAQAHTAATCHTLLSGCAENLEPRVDLRQLPECLLLI
;
A
#
# COMPACT_ATOMS: atom_id res chain seq x y z
N MET A 1 -64.13 -1.03 -36.53
CA MET A 1 -62.95 -0.17 -36.27
C MET A 1 -62.10 -0.81 -35.18
N ARG A 2 -60.79 -0.53 -35.12
CA ARG A 2 -59.91 -0.91 -34.00
C ARG A 2 -59.84 0.25 -33.01
N MET A 3 -59.64 -0.04 -31.72
CA MET A 3 -59.01 0.90 -30.79
C MET A 3 -57.68 0.28 -30.33
N CYS A 4 -56.62 1.10 -30.31
CA CYS A 4 -55.28 0.67 -29.93
C CYS A 4 -54.94 1.23 -28.54
N VAL A 5 -54.40 0.37 -27.67
CA VAL A 5 -53.79 0.77 -26.40
C VAL A 5 -52.28 0.99 -26.65
N PRO A 6 -51.67 2.10 -26.17
CA PRO A 6 -50.29 2.42 -26.52
C PRO A 6 -49.27 1.55 -25.77
N THR A 7 -48.43 0.83 -26.51
CA THR A 7 -47.37 -0.05 -25.99
C THR A 7 -46.13 0.69 -25.47
N GLY A 8 -46.13 2.03 -25.46
CA GLY A 8 -44.93 2.85 -25.15
C GLY A 8 -44.45 2.80 -23.69
N GLY A 9 -45.32 2.48 -22.72
CA GLY A 9 -44.96 2.53 -21.29
C GLY A 9 -43.93 1.49 -20.86
N LEU A 10 -43.98 0.28 -21.42
CA LEU A 10 -43.13 -0.84 -20.99
C LEU A 10 -41.65 -0.65 -21.38
N LEU A 11 -41.41 -0.06 -22.56
CA LEU A 11 -40.06 0.21 -23.06
C LEU A 11 -39.35 1.31 -22.25
N ALA A 12 -40.08 2.32 -21.77
CA ALA A 12 -39.53 3.34 -20.90
C ALA A 12 -39.13 2.77 -19.52
N ALA A 13 -39.95 1.90 -18.93
CA ALA A 13 -39.63 1.22 -17.68
C ALA A 13 -38.40 0.30 -17.81
N LEU A 14 -38.33 -0.48 -18.91
CA LEU A 14 -37.16 -1.30 -19.23
C LEU A 14 -35.89 -0.45 -19.43
N ALA A 15 -35.98 0.68 -20.12
CA ALA A 15 -34.84 1.58 -20.31
C ALA A 15 -34.31 2.17 -18.99
N VAL A 16 -35.17 2.44 -18.00
CA VAL A 16 -34.75 2.90 -16.67
C VAL A 16 -34.06 1.78 -15.87
N VAL A 17 -34.59 0.55 -15.91
CA VAL A 17 -34.00 -0.61 -15.20
C VAL A 17 -32.66 -1.05 -15.81
N PHE A 18 -32.54 -1.05 -17.14
CA PHE A 18 -31.27 -1.35 -17.82
C PHE A 18 -30.28 -0.17 -17.76
N GLY A 19 -30.76 1.08 -17.78
CA GLY A 19 -29.91 2.27 -17.71
C GLY A 19 -29.11 2.40 -16.40
N THR A 20 -29.62 1.86 -15.29
CA THR A 20 -28.89 1.79 -14.02
C THR A 20 -27.86 0.66 -13.92
N ALA A 21 -27.98 -0.39 -14.76
CA ALA A 21 -27.10 -1.56 -14.68
C ALA A 21 -25.66 -1.26 -15.12
N VAL A 22 -25.47 -0.36 -16.10
CA VAL A 22 -24.16 0.05 -16.64
C VAL A 22 -23.31 0.83 -15.61
N ALA A 23 -23.90 1.22 -14.47
CA ALA A 23 -23.25 2.03 -13.45
C ALA A 23 -22.42 1.23 -12.43
N PHE A 24 -22.59 -0.09 -12.31
CA PHE A 24 -21.93 -0.88 -11.25
C PHE A 24 -21.50 -2.25 -11.76
N ALA A 25 -20.35 -2.72 -11.26
CA ALA A 25 -19.88 -4.07 -11.48
C ALA A 25 -20.90 -5.08 -10.90
N PRO A 26 -21.11 -6.22 -11.58
CA PRO A 26 -22.14 -7.18 -11.20
C PRO A 26 -21.85 -7.82 -9.83
N VAL A 27 -22.80 -8.61 -9.34
CA VAL A 27 -22.50 -9.63 -8.32
C VAL A 27 -21.45 -10.62 -8.88
N PRO A 28 -20.64 -11.26 -8.02
CA PRO A 28 -19.78 -12.36 -8.46
C PRO A 28 -20.58 -13.43 -9.21
N ARG A 29 -20.04 -13.93 -10.34
CA ARG A 29 -20.70 -14.98 -11.12
C ARG A 29 -20.84 -16.28 -10.30
N ILE A 30 -19.84 -16.58 -9.47
CA ILE A 30 -19.77 -17.74 -8.57
C ILE A 30 -19.26 -17.24 -7.21
N THR A 31 -19.84 -17.70 -6.12
CA THR A 31 -19.27 -17.54 -4.77
C THR A 31 -18.85 -18.93 -4.29
N TRP A 32 -17.58 -19.08 -3.92
CA TRP A 32 -17.04 -20.31 -3.34
C TRP A 32 -17.06 -20.23 -1.82
N GLU A 33 -17.79 -21.14 -1.19
CA GLU A 33 -17.74 -21.33 0.26
C GLU A 33 -16.40 -21.91 0.67
N HIS A 34 -15.93 -21.54 1.87
CA HIS A 34 -14.59 -21.91 2.34
C HIS A 34 -14.32 -23.43 2.36
N GLN A 35 -15.38 -24.24 2.47
CA GLN A 35 -15.29 -25.70 2.54
C GLN A 35 -15.27 -26.38 1.16
N GLU A 36 -15.63 -25.67 0.09
CA GLU A 36 -15.74 -26.21 -1.27
C GLU A 36 -14.39 -26.18 -2.00
N VAL A 37 -13.54 -25.21 -1.67
CA VAL A 37 -12.25 -24.94 -2.32
C VAL A 37 -11.05 -25.26 -1.44
N GLN A 38 -9.97 -25.77 -2.04
CA GLN A 38 -8.75 -26.13 -1.32
C GLN A 38 -7.91 -24.89 -0.94
N LEU A 39 -8.32 -24.20 0.12
CA LEU A 39 -7.53 -23.15 0.77
C LEU A 39 -6.51 -23.76 1.73
N THR A 40 -5.33 -23.16 1.83
CA THR A 40 -4.30 -23.52 2.82
C THR A 40 -4.20 -22.40 3.86
N GLN A 41 -4.06 -22.73 5.14
CA GLN A 41 -4.08 -21.75 6.23
C GLN A 41 -2.85 -21.87 7.13
N PHE A 42 -2.50 -20.76 7.78
CA PHE A 42 -1.53 -20.70 8.87
C PHE A 42 -2.01 -19.75 9.99
N HIS A 43 -1.93 -20.21 11.23
CA HIS A 43 -1.98 -19.37 12.43
C HIS A 43 -1.12 -20.03 13.53
N GLU A 44 -0.62 -19.24 14.47
CA GLU A 44 0.09 -19.72 15.65
C GLU A 44 -0.75 -19.44 16.92
N PRO A 45 -1.00 -20.44 17.79
CA PRO A 45 -1.85 -20.26 18.97
C PRO A 45 -1.41 -19.11 19.89
N GLY A 46 -2.30 -18.15 20.11
CA GLY A 46 -2.05 -16.96 20.95
C GLY A 46 -1.37 -15.79 20.22
N ILE A 47 -1.03 -15.95 18.94
CA ILE A 47 -0.50 -14.91 18.06
C ILE A 47 -1.59 -14.46 17.08
N PHE A 48 -1.60 -13.17 16.77
CA PHE A 48 -2.67 -12.49 16.04
C PHE A 48 -2.08 -11.36 15.18
N ASN A 49 -2.92 -10.69 14.39
CA ASN A 49 -2.60 -9.46 13.64
C ASN A 49 -1.47 -9.67 12.61
N TYR A 50 -1.66 -10.64 11.71
CA TYR A 50 -0.72 -11.08 10.66
C TYR A 50 -0.65 -10.07 9.51
N SER A 51 -0.13 -8.88 9.83
CA SER A 51 -0.32 -7.62 9.11
C SER A 51 0.88 -7.17 8.28
N ALA A 52 1.90 -8.04 8.13
CA ALA A 52 3.02 -7.83 7.21
C ALA A 52 3.40 -9.16 6.53
N LEU A 53 3.45 -9.17 5.20
CA LEU A 53 3.83 -10.31 4.37
C LEU A 53 5.01 -9.94 3.48
N LEU A 54 6.02 -10.81 3.38
CA LEU A 54 7.19 -10.63 2.52
C LEU A 54 7.63 -11.97 1.93
N LEU A 55 7.71 -12.08 0.61
CA LEU A 55 8.32 -13.24 -0.06
C LEU A 55 9.85 -13.11 -0.08
N SER A 56 10.54 -14.23 0.06
CA SER A 56 11.98 -14.36 -0.21
C SER A 56 12.33 -14.14 -1.69
N GLU A 57 13.60 -13.88 -1.99
CA GLU A 57 14.08 -13.65 -3.37
C GLU A 57 13.85 -14.86 -4.29
N ASP A 58 14.01 -16.08 -3.76
CA ASP A 58 13.68 -17.33 -4.46
C ASP A 58 12.16 -17.60 -4.58
N LYS A 59 11.34 -16.88 -3.81
CA LYS A 59 9.89 -17.05 -3.65
C LYS A 59 9.44 -18.44 -3.17
N ASP A 60 10.32 -19.17 -2.45
CA ASP A 60 10.02 -20.46 -1.81
C ASP A 60 9.70 -20.32 -0.30
N THR A 61 10.02 -19.17 0.30
CA THR A 61 9.70 -18.84 1.70
C THR A 61 8.81 -17.59 1.77
N LEU A 62 7.75 -17.65 2.58
CA LEU A 62 6.93 -16.51 2.96
C LEU A 62 7.28 -16.12 4.40
N TYR A 63 7.77 -14.89 4.59
CA TYR A 63 7.95 -14.29 5.90
C TYR A 63 6.68 -13.57 6.32
N VAL A 64 6.27 -13.76 7.57
CA VAL A 64 5.03 -13.19 8.12
C VAL A 64 5.33 -12.46 9.42
N GLY A 65 5.06 -11.16 9.45
CA GLY A 65 5.13 -10.32 10.65
C GLY A 65 3.76 -10.24 11.32
N ALA A 66 3.71 -10.59 12.61
CA ALA A 66 2.50 -10.64 13.41
C ALA A 66 2.68 -9.87 14.73
N ARG A 67 1.73 -10.01 15.67
CA ARG A 67 1.87 -9.46 17.02
C ARG A 67 2.85 -10.29 17.85
N GLU A 68 3.93 -9.66 18.26
CA GLU A 68 5.09 -10.17 19.01
C GLU A 68 5.88 -11.32 18.36
N ALA A 69 5.68 -11.59 17.06
CA ALA A 69 6.34 -12.68 16.35
C ALA A 69 6.64 -12.36 14.87
N VAL A 70 7.67 -13.01 14.34
CA VAL A 70 7.92 -13.17 12.90
C VAL A 70 8.06 -14.67 12.60
N PHE A 71 7.49 -15.12 11.49
CA PHE A 71 7.55 -16.51 11.03
C PHE A 71 8.20 -16.61 9.65
N ALA A 72 8.78 -17.77 9.35
CA ALA A 72 9.09 -18.21 7.99
C ALA A 72 8.25 -19.45 7.68
N LEU A 73 7.47 -19.40 6.60
CA LEU A 73 6.56 -20.45 6.15
C LEU A 73 6.98 -20.93 4.76
N ASN A 74 6.68 -22.18 4.40
CA ASN A 74 6.89 -22.65 3.04
C ASN A 74 5.87 -21.99 2.09
N ALA A 75 6.34 -21.28 1.05
CA ALA A 75 5.45 -20.52 0.17
C ALA A 75 4.50 -21.38 -0.68
N HIS A 76 4.80 -22.67 -0.89
CA HIS A 76 3.92 -23.59 -1.61
C HIS A 76 2.83 -24.19 -0.73
N ASN A 77 3.02 -24.22 0.59
CA ASN A 77 2.05 -24.69 1.57
C ASN A 77 2.33 -24.00 2.91
N ILE A 78 1.64 -22.88 3.17
CA ILE A 78 1.92 -22.02 4.33
C ILE A 78 1.66 -22.70 5.68
N SER A 79 0.88 -23.79 5.74
CA SER A 79 0.68 -24.54 6.99
C SER A 79 1.98 -25.17 7.51
N ARG A 80 3.00 -25.30 6.65
CA ARG A 80 4.35 -25.74 7.01
C ARG A 80 5.20 -24.58 7.50
N LYS A 81 5.09 -24.28 8.80
CA LYS A 81 6.04 -23.43 9.54
C LYS A 81 7.45 -24.01 9.41
N LEU A 82 8.40 -23.18 9.00
CA LEU A 82 9.83 -23.51 8.88
C LEU A 82 10.59 -23.00 10.11
N HIS A 83 10.41 -21.72 10.44
CA HIS A 83 11.06 -21.06 11.58
C HIS A 83 10.14 -20.01 12.23
N GLU A 84 10.44 -19.66 13.49
CA GLU A 84 9.73 -18.64 14.27
C GLU A 84 10.70 -17.82 15.13
N ALA A 85 10.43 -16.53 15.30
CA ALA A 85 11.21 -15.60 16.10
C ALA A 85 10.28 -14.69 16.90
N TYR A 86 10.34 -14.76 18.23
CA TYR A 86 9.49 -13.96 19.12
C TYR A 86 10.19 -12.68 19.58
N TRP A 87 9.48 -11.55 19.53
CA TRP A 87 9.95 -10.26 20.02
C TRP A 87 8.91 -9.63 20.97
N LYS A 88 8.67 -10.33 22.09
CA LYS A 88 7.65 -9.97 23.09
C LYS A 88 8.09 -8.78 23.95
N VAL A 89 7.12 -7.98 24.39
CA VAL A 89 7.34 -6.85 25.29
C VAL A 89 7.53 -7.36 26.72
N SER A 90 8.53 -6.84 27.45
CA SER A 90 8.70 -7.17 28.88
C SER A 90 7.57 -6.57 29.73
N GLU A 91 7.18 -7.23 30.81
CA GLU A 91 6.06 -6.75 31.65
C GLU A 91 6.29 -5.35 32.22
N ASP A 92 7.54 -4.95 32.50
CA ASP A 92 7.89 -3.57 32.88
C ASP A 92 7.59 -2.54 31.78
N LYS A 93 7.86 -2.89 30.50
CA LYS A 93 7.49 -2.04 29.36
C LYS A 93 5.97 -1.99 29.18
N LYS A 94 5.26 -3.11 29.37
CA LYS A 94 3.78 -3.14 29.32
C LYS A 94 3.16 -2.30 30.44
N ALA A 95 3.71 -2.35 31.65
CA ALA A 95 3.29 -1.50 32.77
C ALA A 95 3.52 -0.01 32.47
N LYS A 96 4.72 0.37 32.04
CA LYS A 96 5.06 1.75 31.63
C LYS A 96 4.32 2.27 30.39
N CYS A 97 3.69 1.38 29.63
CA CYS A 97 2.74 1.72 28.58
C CYS A 97 1.33 1.93 29.17
N ALA A 98 0.87 1.03 30.04
CA ALA A 98 -0.43 1.13 30.70
C ALA A 98 -0.54 2.37 31.63
N GLU A 99 0.55 2.75 32.29
CA GLU A 99 0.69 4.01 33.05
C GLU A 99 0.41 5.27 32.21
N LYS A 100 0.50 5.19 30.87
CA LYS A 100 0.16 6.26 29.94
C LYS A 100 -1.29 6.21 29.45
N GLY A 101 -2.15 5.44 30.11
CA GLY A 101 -3.58 5.29 29.76
C GLY A 101 -3.86 4.37 28.57
N LYS A 102 -2.91 3.48 28.22
CA LYS A 102 -3.04 2.53 27.10
C LYS A 102 -3.36 1.10 27.57
N SER A 103 -4.06 0.34 26.75
CA SER A 103 -4.55 -1.00 27.09
C SER A 103 -3.40 -2.01 27.20
N LYS A 104 -3.13 -2.50 28.42
CA LYS A 104 -2.03 -3.45 28.71
C LYS A 104 -2.11 -4.73 27.86
N GLN A 105 -3.32 -5.18 27.53
CA GLN A 105 -3.57 -6.47 26.88
C GLN A 105 -3.73 -6.39 25.35
N THR A 106 -3.86 -5.20 24.78
CA THR A 106 -4.04 -5.02 23.33
C THR A 106 -3.00 -4.08 22.76
N GLU A 107 -3.03 -2.80 23.11
CA GLU A 107 -2.15 -1.78 22.51
C GLU A 107 -0.70 -1.88 23.01
N CYS A 108 -0.48 -2.25 24.29
CA CYS A 108 0.84 -2.34 24.92
C CYS A 108 1.62 -3.63 24.58
N LEU A 109 1.56 -4.05 23.32
CA LEU A 109 2.29 -5.21 22.78
C LEU A 109 3.20 -4.76 21.62
N ASN A 110 4.05 -5.65 21.11
CA ASN A 110 4.92 -5.35 19.97
C ASN A 110 4.26 -5.78 18.66
N TYR A 111 3.68 -4.86 17.90
CA TYR A 111 3.12 -5.19 16.59
C TYR A 111 4.20 -4.98 15.54
N ILE A 112 4.55 -6.02 14.77
CA ILE A 112 5.45 -5.85 13.63
C ILE A 112 4.76 -5.01 12.56
N ARG A 113 5.49 -4.04 12.01
CA ARG A 113 4.99 -2.99 11.11
C ARG A 113 5.93 -2.74 9.93
N VAL A 114 7.23 -2.95 10.12
CA VAL A 114 8.21 -3.00 9.02
C VAL A 114 8.77 -4.41 8.97
N LEU A 115 8.74 -5.04 7.79
CA LEU A 115 9.34 -6.33 7.48
C LEU A 115 9.90 -6.21 6.05
N GLN A 116 11.19 -5.97 5.92
CA GLN A 116 11.85 -5.63 4.65
C GLN A 116 13.13 -6.46 4.45
N PRO A 117 13.52 -6.78 3.20
CA PRO A 117 14.82 -7.39 2.95
C PRO A 117 15.94 -6.39 3.26
N LEU A 118 16.99 -6.83 3.96
CA LEU A 118 18.20 -6.04 4.23
C LEU A 118 19.41 -6.59 3.48
N SER A 119 19.50 -7.92 3.38
CA SER A 119 20.46 -8.67 2.56
C SER A 119 19.96 -10.10 2.39
N ALA A 120 20.60 -10.89 1.53
CA ALA A 120 20.30 -12.33 1.36
C ALA A 120 20.31 -13.14 2.69
N ASN A 121 21.00 -12.66 3.73
CA ASN A 121 21.09 -13.33 5.04
C ASN A 121 20.34 -12.59 6.18
N ALA A 122 19.64 -11.49 5.93
CA ALA A 122 18.96 -10.73 6.98
C ALA A 122 17.76 -9.89 6.51
N LEU A 123 16.76 -9.78 7.38
CA LEU A 123 15.63 -8.83 7.22
C LEU A 123 15.78 -7.64 8.18
N TYR A 124 15.34 -6.47 7.74
CA TYR A 124 15.13 -5.31 8.59
C TYR A 124 13.71 -5.35 9.15
N VAL A 125 13.57 -5.35 10.47
CA VAL A 125 12.29 -5.55 11.15
C VAL A 125 12.06 -4.44 12.16
N CYS A 126 10.89 -3.80 12.15
CA CYS A 126 10.47 -2.87 13.19
C CYS A 126 9.08 -3.17 13.71
N GLY A 127 8.85 -2.87 14.99
CA GLY A 127 7.54 -2.95 15.61
C GLY A 127 7.29 -1.89 16.69
N THR A 128 6.02 -1.73 17.05
CA THR A 128 5.53 -0.68 17.95
C THR A 128 6.10 -0.77 19.38
N ASN A 129 6.50 -1.99 19.81
CA ASN A 129 7.10 -2.31 21.11
C ASN A 129 6.47 -1.51 22.28
N ALA A 130 5.14 -1.58 22.41
CA ALA A 130 4.34 -0.88 23.42
C ALA A 130 4.62 0.65 23.48
N PHE A 131 4.38 1.34 22.35
CA PHE A 131 4.60 2.78 22.16
C PHE A 131 6.04 3.22 22.43
N GLN A 132 6.99 2.36 22.06
CA GLN A 132 8.43 2.64 22.02
C GLN A 132 8.98 1.99 20.73
N PRO A 133 8.71 2.56 19.54
CA PRO A 133 9.05 1.94 18.26
C PRO A 133 10.51 1.52 18.24
N ALA A 134 10.75 0.26 17.87
CA ALA A 134 12.09 -0.32 17.85
C ALA A 134 12.33 -1.04 16.52
N CYS A 135 13.57 -0.99 16.04
CA CYS A 135 14.01 -1.75 14.86
C CYS A 135 15.19 -2.68 15.22
N ASP A 136 15.24 -3.85 14.61
CA ASP A 136 16.33 -4.82 14.75
C ASP A 136 16.50 -5.61 13.45
N HIS A 137 17.61 -6.35 13.34
CA HIS A 137 17.90 -7.20 12.19
C HIS A 137 17.58 -8.65 12.56
N LEU A 138 16.77 -9.31 11.76
CA LEU A 138 16.49 -10.75 11.88
C LEU A 138 17.47 -11.51 10.98
N SER A 139 18.38 -12.28 11.59
CA SER A 139 19.28 -13.20 10.89
C SER A 139 18.47 -14.33 10.25
N LEU A 140 18.55 -14.49 8.93
CA LEU A 140 17.86 -15.57 8.22
C LEU A 140 18.53 -16.94 8.43
N THR A 141 19.84 -16.97 8.70
CA THR A 141 20.60 -18.21 8.90
C THR A 141 20.34 -18.87 10.26
N SER A 142 20.06 -18.07 11.30
CA SER A 142 19.76 -18.57 12.66
C SER A 142 18.32 -18.32 13.10
N PHE A 143 17.53 -17.59 12.29
CA PHE A 143 16.18 -17.09 12.59
C PHE A 143 16.05 -16.41 13.97
N GLN A 144 17.04 -15.57 14.30
CA GLN A 144 17.13 -14.85 15.57
C GLN A 144 17.42 -13.36 15.34
N PHE A 145 16.85 -12.51 16.20
CA PHE A 145 17.13 -11.07 16.23
C PHE A 145 18.56 -10.81 16.74
N LEU A 146 19.25 -9.87 16.11
CA LEU A 146 20.67 -9.56 16.39
C LEU A 146 20.86 -8.61 17.59
N GLY A 147 19.79 -8.15 18.25
CA GLY A 147 19.87 -7.32 19.45
C GLY A 147 20.35 -5.89 19.17
N LYS A 148 20.18 -5.37 17.95
CA LYS A 148 20.55 -3.99 17.59
C LYS A 148 19.70 -2.97 18.35
N ASN A 149 18.41 -3.25 18.52
CA ASN A 149 17.44 -2.42 19.24
C ASN A 149 17.60 -0.92 18.92
N GLU A 150 17.52 -0.57 17.64
CA GLU A 150 17.57 0.81 17.16
C GLU A 150 16.27 1.55 17.48
N ASP A 151 16.34 2.88 17.64
CA ASP A 151 15.15 3.73 17.73
C ASP A 151 14.36 3.70 16.41
N GLY A 152 13.12 3.19 16.47
CA GLY A 152 12.20 3.10 15.33
C GLY A 152 11.39 4.37 15.08
N LYS A 153 11.58 5.44 15.86
CA LYS A 153 10.79 6.68 15.78
C LYS A 153 10.79 7.30 14.37
N GLY A 154 9.61 7.37 13.74
CA GLY A 154 9.44 7.86 12.36
C GLY A 154 9.76 6.84 11.26
N ARG A 155 10.30 5.67 11.63
CA ARG A 155 10.43 4.47 10.76
C ARG A 155 9.23 3.53 10.93
N CYS A 156 8.68 3.49 12.15
CA CYS A 156 7.58 2.65 12.59
C CYS A 156 6.61 3.48 13.47
N PRO A 157 5.28 3.26 13.39
CA PRO A 157 4.30 3.93 14.25
C PRO A 157 4.47 3.56 15.74
N PHE A 158 3.93 4.42 16.62
CA PHE A 158 3.86 4.17 18.07
C PHE A 158 2.65 3.33 18.43
N ASP A 159 1.51 3.66 17.83
CA ASP A 159 0.22 3.00 18.07
C ASP A 159 -0.02 1.91 17.01
N PRO A 160 -0.49 0.70 17.36
CA PRO A 160 -0.82 -0.32 16.36
C PRO A 160 -1.91 0.10 15.36
N ALA A 161 -2.74 1.11 15.68
CA ALA A 161 -3.76 1.69 14.81
C ALA A 161 -3.31 2.91 13.99
N GLN A 162 -2.09 3.43 14.19
CA GLN A 162 -1.53 4.49 13.35
C GLN A 162 -1.14 3.97 11.97
N SER A 163 -1.52 4.69 10.91
CA SER A 163 -1.14 4.39 9.54
C SER A 163 0.38 4.39 9.34
N TYR A 164 0.86 3.52 8.46
CA TYR A 164 2.27 3.38 8.15
C TYR A 164 2.47 2.87 6.72
N THR A 165 3.59 3.23 6.12
CA THR A 165 4.09 2.57 4.91
C THR A 165 5.61 2.65 4.86
N SER A 166 6.26 1.71 4.19
CA SER A 166 7.72 1.68 4.06
C SER A 166 8.19 0.89 2.84
N VAL A 167 9.37 1.26 2.32
CA VAL A 167 10.09 0.51 1.28
C VAL A 167 11.60 0.59 1.56
N MET A 168 12.31 -0.54 1.39
CA MET A 168 13.76 -0.56 1.41
C MET A 168 14.30 -0.27 0.00
N VAL A 169 15.17 0.74 -0.13
CA VAL A 169 15.79 1.10 -1.40
C VAL A 169 17.31 1.16 -1.20
N ASP A 170 18.02 0.24 -1.87
CA ASP A 170 19.47 0.13 -1.88
C ASP A 170 20.14 0.08 -0.48
N GLY A 171 19.40 -0.45 0.51
CA GLY A 171 19.82 -0.56 1.92
C GLY A 171 19.40 0.60 2.82
N GLU A 172 18.73 1.62 2.28
CA GLU A 172 18.15 2.74 3.05
C GLU A 172 16.63 2.60 3.16
N LEU A 173 16.09 2.72 4.39
CA LEU A 173 14.65 2.60 4.62
C LEU A 173 13.95 3.94 4.39
N TYR A 174 13.03 3.96 3.43
CA TYR A 174 12.08 5.05 3.20
C TYR A 174 10.78 4.71 3.95
N SER A 175 10.21 5.69 4.68
CA SER A 175 9.08 5.48 5.59
C SER A 175 8.11 6.65 5.59
N GLY A 176 6.81 6.37 5.69
CA GLY A 176 5.73 7.33 5.93
C GLY A 176 4.87 6.91 7.11
N THR A 177 4.90 7.64 8.23
CA THR A 177 4.14 7.29 9.46
C THR A 177 4.09 8.47 10.45
N SER A 178 3.75 8.22 11.72
CA SER A 178 3.86 9.18 12.83
C SER A 178 5.28 9.24 13.40
N TYR A 179 5.77 10.45 13.67
CA TYR A 179 6.99 10.71 14.44
C TYR A 179 6.76 10.74 15.96
N ASN A 180 5.52 10.75 16.46
CA ASN A 180 5.24 10.87 17.89
C ASN A 180 4.16 9.91 18.44
N PHE A 181 4.09 9.83 19.76
CA PHE A 181 3.16 8.96 20.51
C PHE A 181 1.69 9.22 20.18
N LEU A 182 1.31 10.48 19.93
CA LEU A 182 -0.08 10.91 19.75
C LEU A 182 -0.60 10.75 18.31
N GLY A 183 0.28 10.54 17.33
CA GLY A 183 -0.08 10.52 15.91
C GLY A 183 -0.09 11.89 15.22
N SER A 184 0.23 12.97 15.94
CA SER A 184 0.04 14.35 15.48
C SER A 184 1.20 14.94 14.67
N GLU A 185 2.36 14.29 14.66
CA GLU A 185 3.53 14.70 13.85
C GLU A 185 3.73 13.73 12.67
N PRO A 186 3.06 13.90 11.52
CA PRO A 186 3.28 13.07 10.35
C PRO A 186 4.67 13.31 9.76
N ILE A 187 5.30 12.26 9.25
CA ILE A 187 6.64 12.30 8.66
C ILE A 187 6.71 11.38 7.44
N ILE A 188 7.28 11.89 6.35
CA ILE A 188 7.93 11.04 5.32
C ILE A 188 9.44 11.25 5.48
N SER A 189 10.18 10.16 5.68
CA SER A 189 11.63 10.22 5.92
C SER A 189 12.41 9.07 5.32
N ARG A 190 13.71 9.29 5.13
CA ARG A 190 14.69 8.26 4.83
C ARG A 190 15.66 8.11 5.99
N ASN A 191 15.76 6.90 6.50
CA ASN A 191 16.81 6.51 7.43
C ASN A 191 18.09 6.18 6.65
N SER A 192 19.09 7.06 6.75
CA SER A 192 20.39 6.94 6.10
C SER A 192 21.50 7.34 7.08
N SER A 193 22.59 6.58 7.10
CA SER A 193 23.80 6.92 7.86
C SER A 193 24.56 8.11 7.25
N HIS A 194 24.35 8.40 5.96
CA HIS A 194 25.08 9.43 5.22
C HIS A 194 24.27 10.70 5.02
N SER A 195 22.98 10.58 4.69
CA SER A 195 22.10 11.70 4.38
C SER A 195 20.66 11.43 4.83
N PRO A 196 20.38 11.48 6.15
CA PRO A 196 19.02 11.31 6.67
C PRO A 196 18.16 12.53 6.34
N LEU A 197 17.03 12.31 5.66
CA LEU A 197 16.12 13.35 5.19
C LEU A 197 14.71 13.13 5.73
N ARG A 198 13.96 14.22 5.95
CA ARG A 198 12.55 14.19 6.35
C ARG A 198 11.75 15.36 5.76
N THR A 199 10.43 15.26 5.80
CA THR A 199 9.54 16.40 5.50
C THR A 199 9.69 17.56 6.50
N GLU A 200 9.25 18.74 6.08
CA GLU A 200 8.91 19.81 7.01
C GLU A 200 7.65 19.45 7.79
N TYR A 201 7.61 19.84 9.08
CA TYR A 201 6.42 19.67 9.91
C TYR A 201 5.53 20.91 9.72
N ALA A 202 4.79 20.91 8.62
CA ALA A 202 3.92 22.01 8.20
C ALA A 202 2.76 21.49 7.35
N ILE A 203 1.57 22.04 7.55
CA ILE A 203 0.32 21.69 6.84
C ILE A 203 0.46 21.64 5.30
N PRO A 204 1.17 22.57 4.61
CA PRO A 204 1.42 22.46 3.17
C PRO A 204 2.02 21.12 2.73
N TRP A 205 2.90 20.54 3.55
CA TRP A 205 3.62 19.31 3.25
C TRP A 205 2.77 18.07 3.53
N LEU A 206 2.21 17.96 4.74
CA LEU A 206 1.40 16.82 5.20
C LEU A 206 0.33 17.33 6.18
N ASN A 207 -0.94 17.07 5.90
CA ASN A 207 -2.08 17.58 6.70
C ASN A 207 -2.96 16.43 7.22
N GLU A 208 -2.68 15.92 8.43
CA GLU A 208 -3.36 14.75 9.01
C GLU A 208 -3.42 13.52 8.05
N PRO A 209 -2.28 13.06 7.47
CA PRO A 209 -2.28 11.97 6.49
C PRO A 209 -2.48 10.59 7.12
N SER A 210 -3.29 9.76 6.46
CA SER A 210 -3.34 8.31 6.60
C SER A 210 -2.50 7.68 5.47
N PHE A 211 -1.34 7.14 5.82
CA PHE A 211 -0.43 6.48 4.88
C PHE A 211 -0.97 5.12 4.43
N VAL A 212 -0.75 4.80 3.14
CA VAL A 212 -1.23 3.57 2.51
C VAL A 212 -0.06 2.78 1.95
N PHE A 213 0.65 3.32 0.95
CA PHE A 213 1.62 2.56 0.17
C PHE A 213 2.87 3.40 -0.19
N SER A 214 4.02 2.74 -0.38
CA SER A 214 5.24 3.35 -0.91
C SER A 214 6.10 2.34 -1.64
N ASP A 215 6.69 2.73 -2.77
CA ASP A 215 7.52 1.86 -3.59
C ASP A 215 8.51 2.68 -4.44
N VAL A 216 9.57 2.05 -4.93
CA VAL A 216 10.57 2.65 -5.82
C VAL A 216 10.28 2.34 -7.29
N ILE A 217 10.14 3.41 -8.07
CA ILE A 217 10.24 3.36 -9.52
C ILE A 217 11.70 3.62 -9.87
N ARG A 218 12.35 2.62 -10.47
CA ARG A 218 13.73 2.73 -10.94
C ARG A 218 13.75 3.11 -12.42
N GLU A 219 14.65 4.01 -12.77
CA GLU A 219 14.79 4.54 -14.12
C GLU A 219 15.71 3.66 -14.99
N SER A 220 15.65 3.83 -16.32
CA SER A 220 16.59 3.20 -17.24
C SER A 220 18.01 3.69 -16.97
N LEU A 221 18.96 2.76 -16.82
CA LEU A 221 20.39 3.09 -16.69
C LEU A 221 20.91 3.95 -17.88
N ASP A 222 20.33 3.76 -19.06
CA ASP A 222 20.67 4.47 -20.30
C ASP A 222 20.21 5.94 -20.32
N ASP A 223 19.24 6.32 -19.48
CA ASP A 223 18.71 7.70 -19.38
C ASP A 223 19.43 8.52 -18.31
N GLY A 224 20.06 7.87 -17.32
CA GLY A 224 20.86 8.55 -16.30
C GLY A 224 20.08 9.58 -15.47
N GLU A 225 18.76 9.45 -15.43
CA GLU A 225 17.87 10.06 -14.43
C GLU A 225 18.18 9.46 -13.04
N ASP A 226 17.37 9.77 -12.03
CA ASP A 226 17.54 9.30 -10.65
C ASP A 226 16.25 8.63 -10.18
N ASP A 227 16.38 7.50 -9.48
CA ASP A 227 15.25 6.68 -9.04
C ASP A 227 14.28 7.48 -8.17
N ARG A 228 12.99 7.17 -8.26
CA ARG A 228 11.90 7.91 -7.60
C ARG A 228 11.18 7.03 -6.60
N VAL A 229 11.16 7.44 -5.34
CA VAL A 229 10.38 6.77 -4.30
C VAL A 229 9.03 7.47 -4.19
N TYR A 230 7.98 6.75 -4.57
CA TYR A 230 6.61 7.22 -4.55
C TYR A 230 5.94 6.87 -3.23
N PHE A 231 5.05 7.75 -2.75
CA PHE A 231 4.26 7.60 -1.53
C PHE A 231 2.79 7.90 -1.83
N PHE A 232 1.91 7.07 -1.29
CA PHE A 232 0.47 7.16 -1.47
C PHE A 232 -0.23 7.21 -0.11
N PHE A 233 -1.12 8.19 0.06
CA PHE A 233 -1.80 8.47 1.32
C PHE A 233 -3.09 9.25 1.08
N THR A 234 -4.00 9.24 2.05
CA THR A 234 -5.16 10.16 2.10
C THR A 234 -4.86 11.24 3.13
N GLU A 235 -5.03 12.53 2.83
CA GLU A 235 -4.86 13.62 3.81
C GLU A 235 -6.08 14.54 3.84
N VAL A 236 -6.15 15.44 4.83
CA VAL A 236 -7.13 16.52 4.85
C VAL A 236 -6.75 17.55 3.78
N SER A 237 -7.67 17.83 2.86
CA SER A 237 -7.48 18.80 1.79
C SER A 237 -7.20 20.21 2.34
N VAL A 238 -6.38 20.96 1.60
CA VAL A 238 -6.13 22.39 1.84
C VAL A 238 -6.68 23.25 0.69
N GLU A 239 -6.95 22.63 -0.46
CA GLU A 239 -7.47 23.25 -1.68
C GLU A 239 -8.99 23.26 -1.80
N TYR A 240 -9.70 22.45 -1.01
CA TYR A 240 -11.16 22.38 -0.99
C TYR A 240 -11.72 22.78 0.38
N GLU A 241 -12.54 23.84 0.37
CA GLU A 241 -13.35 24.26 1.51
C GLU A 241 -14.71 23.54 1.43
N PHE A 242 -15.10 22.83 2.49
CA PHE A 242 -16.39 22.13 2.60
C PHE A 242 -16.92 22.20 4.04
N VAL A 243 -18.17 21.77 4.25
CA VAL A 243 -18.89 21.84 5.55
C VAL A 243 -18.15 21.09 6.69
N PHE A 244 -17.30 20.14 6.34
CA PHE A 244 -16.41 19.39 7.22
C PHE A 244 -15.06 19.20 6.51
N LYS A 245 -14.04 18.70 7.23
CA LYS A 245 -12.72 18.34 6.64
C LYS A 245 -12.90 17.36 5.48
N LEU A 246 -12.71 17.81 4.24
CA LEU A 246 -12.72 16.93 3.08
C LEU A 246 -11.38 16.20 2.99
N LEU A 247 -11.44 14.87 2.88
CA LEU A 247 -10.27 14.03 2.62
C LEU A 247 -9.94 14.02 1.13
N ILE A 248 -8.66 13.89 0.78
CA ILE A 248 -8.21 13.80 -0.62
C ILE A 248 -7.07 12.78 -0.75
N PRO A 249 -7.11 11.87 -1.75
CA PRO A 249 -6.00 10.99 -2.04
C PRO A 249 -4.82 11.74 -2.66
N ARG A 250 -3.61 11.35 -2.28
CA ARG A 250 -2.34 11.89 -2.78
C ARG A 250 -1.50 10.79 -3.38
N VAL A 251 -0.86 11.13 -4.50
CA VAL A 251 0.42 10.57 -4.89
C VAL A 251 1.49 11.64 -4.63
N ALA A 252 2.60 11.24 -4.04
CA ALA A 252 3.78 12.08 -3.82
C ALA A 252 5.04 11.34 -4.23
N ARG A 253 6.14 12.06 -4.48
CA ARG A 253 7.45 11.46 -4.79
C ARG A 253 8.60 12.22 -4.15
N VAL A 254 9.72 11.51 -3.96
CA VAL A 254 11.05 12.06 -3.71
C VAL A 254 12.09 11.36 -4.60
N CYS A 255 13.20 12.03 -4.88
CA CYS A 255 14.32 11.48 -5.66
C CYS A 255 15.32 10.76 -4.73
N LYS A 256 15.82 9.59 -5.14
CA LYS A 256 16.71 8.75 -4.33
C LYS A 256 18.04 9.45 -4.02
N GLY A 257 18.61 10.16 -4.98
CA GLY A 257 19.85 10.94 -4.87
C GLY A 257 19.71 12.28 -4.15
N ASP A 258 18.53 12.63 -3.60
CA ASP A 258 18.36 13.83 -2.76
C ASP A 258 19.25 13.73 -1.51
N GLN A 259 19.87 14.84 -1.11
CA GLN A 259 20.82 14.98 0.01
C GLN A 259 20.43 16.16 0.91
N GLY A 260 19.31 16.82 0.63
CA GLY A 260 18.91 18.07 1.26
C GLY A 260 19.57 19.29 0.65
N GLY A 261 19.15 20.47 1.11
CA GLY A 261 19.74 21.74 0.71
C GLY A 261 20.83 22.22 1.68
N LEU A 262 21.79 23.00 1.19
CA LEU A 262 22.95 23.46 1.97
C LEU A 262 22.62 24.54 3.02
N ARG A 263 21.56 25.34 2.81
CA ARG A 263 21.14 26.45 3.68
C ARG A 263 19.64 26.37 3.96
N THR A 264 18.84 26.59 2.93
CA THR A 264 17.42 26.23 2.92
C THR A 264 17.29 24.70 2.83
N LEU A 265 16.28 24.12 3.49
CA LEU A 265 16.01 22.66 3.49
C LEU A 265 17.18 21.76 3.98
N GLN A 266 17.96 22.23 4.97
CA GLN A 266 18.97 21.40 5.63
C GLN A 266 18.35 20.16 6.30
N LYS A 267 18.80 18.96 5.88
CA LYS A 267 18.24 17.65 6.28
C LYS A 267 16.74 17.49 5.96
N LYS A 268 16.24 18.22 4.96
CA LYS A 268 14.88 18.14 4.44
C LYS A 268 14.89 17.78 2.97
N TRP A 269 13.83 17.13 2.48
CA TRP A 269 13.69 16.85 1.06
C TRP A 269 13.73 18.13 0.21
N THR A 270 14.45 18.10 -0.90
CA THR A 270 14.44 19.14 -1.96
C THR A 270 13.60 18.71 -3.16
N SER A 271 13.29 17.42 -3.24
CA SER A 271 12.54 16.74 -4.30
C SER A 271 11.07 16.43 -3.96
N PHE A 272 10.60 16.74 -2.75
CA PHE A 272 9.24 16.39 -2.33
C PHE A 272 8.18 17.22 -3.06
N LEU A 273 7.33 16.54 -3.85
CA LEU A 273 6.11 17.07 -4.44
C LEU A 273 4.96 16.08 -4.24
N LYS A 274 3.74 16.60 -4.06
CA LYS A 274 2.48 15.82 -4.00
C LYS A 274 1.44 16.38 -4.97
N ALA A 275 0.59 15.51 -5.51
CA ALA A 275 -0.51 15.86 -6.41
C ALA A 275 -1.82 15.19 -5.93
N ARG A 276 -2.96 15.72 -6.37
CA ARG A 276 -4.28 15.06 -6.24
C ARG A 276 -4.29 13.77 -7.05
N LEU A 277 -4.75 12.67 -6.46
CA LEU A 277 -5.00 11.40 -7.16
C LEU A 277 -6.52 11.17 -7.20
N ILE A 278 -7.11 11.22 -8.39
CA ILE A 278 -8.58 11.33 -8.55
C ILE A 278 -9.18 9.98 -8.97
N CYS A 279 -10.07 9.43 -8.14
CA CYS A 279 -10.95 8.33 -8.51
C CYS A 279 -12.41 8.77 -8.41
N SER A 280 -13.08 8.93 -9.55
CA SER A 280 -14.45 9.46 -9.64
C SER A 280 -15.11 9.06 -10.95
N ARG A 281 -16.45 9.00 -10.98
CA ARG A 281 -17.23 8.90 -12.23
C ARG A 281 -18.22 10.09 -12.30
N PRO A 282 -17.88 11.16 -13.05
CA PRO A 282 -18.70 12.38 -13.14
C PRO A 282 -20.14 12.14 -13.58
N GLU A 283 -20.36 11.19 -14.49
CA GLU A 283 -21.67 10.83 -15.07
C GLU A 283 -22.64 10.23 -14.04
N SER A 284 -22.16 9.91 -12.84
CA SER A 284 -22.97 9.42 -11.72
C SER A 284 -22.78 10.23 -10.43
N ASN A 285 -22.11 11.39 -10.49
CA ASN A 285 -21.70 12.20 -9.32
C ASN A 285 -20.92 11.39 -8.24
N LEU A 286 -20.26 10.29 -8.60
CA LEU A 286 -19.54 9.44 -7.63
C LEU A 286 -18.08 9.88 -7.47
N VAL A 287 -17.64 10.11 -6.23
CA VAL A 287 -16.27 10.54 -5.89
C VAL A 287 -15.73 9.67 -4.75
N PHE A 288 -14.60 8.99 -5.00
CA PHE A 288 -13.98 8.04 -4.08
C PHE A 288 -12.71 8.66 -3.48
N ASN A 289 -12.90 9.52 -2.47
CA ASN A 289 -11.86 10.40 -1.93
C ASN A 289 -11.06 9.83 -0.73
N VAL A 290 -11.20 8.54 -0.42
CA VAL A 290 -10.39 7.85 0.61
C VAL A 290 -9.71 6.63 -0.02
N LEU A 291 -8.39 6.69 -0.16
CA LEU A 291 -7.55 5.59 -0.63
C LEU A 291 -7.41 4.51 0.46
N ARG A 292 -7.46 3.23 0.05
CA ARG A 292 -7.32 2.05 0.92
C ARG A 292 -6.06 1.25 0.66
N ASP A 293 -5.71 1.07 -0.62
CA ASP A 293 -4.52 0.30 -1.03
C ASP A 293 -4.00 0.75 -2.40
N VAL A 294 -2.74 0.44 -2.72
CA VAL A 294 -2.12 0.63 -4.04
C VAL A 294 -1.18 -0.53 -4.38
N PHE A 295 -1.37 -1.09 -5.58
CA PHE A 295 -0.51 -2.10 -6.18
C PHE A 295 0.22 -1.54 -7.42
N VAL A 296 1.50 -1.86 -7.58
CA VAL A 296 2.31 -1.44 -8.74
C VAL A 296 2.46 -2.61 -9.71
N LEU A 297 1.66 -2.61 -10.77
CA LEU A 297 1.76 -3.63 -11.81
C LEU A 297 3.05 -3.43 -12.62
N ARG A 298 3.98 -4.39 -12.48
CA ARG A 298 5.22 -4.50 -13.26
C ARG A 298 5.20 -5.83 -14.00
N ALA A 299 5.07 -5.81 -15.32
CA ALA A 299 4.96 -7.01 -16.14
C ALA A 299 5.74 -6.88 -17.47
N PRO A 300 6.36 -7.95 -17.99
CA PRO A 300 6.99 -7.93 -19.30
C PRO A 300 6.01 -7.52 -20.41
N GLY A 301 6.45 -6.67 -21.33
CA GLY A 301 5.62 -6.16 -22.44
C GLY A 301 4.77 -4.92 -22.09
N LEU A 302 4.68 -4.52 -20.83
CA LEU A 302 4.29 -3.14 -20.49
C LEU A 302 5.43 -2.16 -20.84
N LYS A 303 5.07 -0.97 -21.31
CA LYS A 303 6.02 0.13 -21.56
C LYS A 303 6.44 0.85 -20.28
N GLU A 304 5.53 0.89 -19.31
CA GLU A 304 5.67 1.60 -18.04
C GLU A 304 4.90 0.85 -16.94
N PRO A 305 5.24 1.02 -15.66
CA PRO A 305 4.44 0.53 -14.55
C PRO A 305 3.05 1.20 -14.48
N VAL A 306 2.05 0.47 -14.01
CA VAL A 306 0.69 0.98 -13.79
C VAL A 306 0.33 0.86 -12.31
N PHE A 307 -0.10 1.96 -11.70
CA PHE A 307 -0.60 1.99 -10.33
C PHE A 307 -2.08 1.61 -10.32
N TYR A 308 -2.45 0.52 -9.66
CA TYR A 308 -3.85 0.18 -9.38
C TYR A 308 -4.15 0.55 -7.92
N GLY A 309 -5.18 1.36 -7.65
CA GLY A 309 -5.55 1.77 -6.31
C GLY A 309 -7.01 1.46 -5.96
N VAL A 310 -7.26 1.09 -4.70
CA VAL A 310 -8.60 0.88 -4.13
C VAL A 310 -9.05 2.14 -3.40
N PHE A 311 -10.26 2.60 -3.67
CA PHE A 311 -10.83 3.82 -3.10
C PHE A 311 -12.25 3.59 -2.57
N THR A 312 -12.60 4.25 -1.48
CA THR A 312 -13.97 4.36 -0.92
C THR A 312 -14.36 5.84 -0.82
N PRO A 313 -15.65 6.21 -0.87
CA PRO A 313 -16.06 7.58 -0.58
C PRO A 313 -15.94 7.88 0.92
N GLN A 314 -15.64 9.12 1.28
CA GLN A 314 -15.77 9.61 2.66
C GLN A 314 -17.24 9.79 3.07
N LEU A 315 -18.10 10.09 2.10
CA LEU A 315 -19.48 10.49 2.30
C LEU A 315 -20.44 9.44 1.77
N ASN A 316 -21.54 9.22 2.51
CA ASN A 316 -22.58 8.27 2.15
C ASN A 316 -22.02 6.89 1.77
N ASN A 317 -20.99 6.41 2.49
CA ASN A 317 -20.38 5.11 2.23
C ASN A 317 -21.31 3.97 2.69
N VAL A 318 -22.33 3.67 1.90
CA VAL A 318 -23.22 2.51 2.07
C VAL A 318 -22.59 1.28 1.41
N GLY A 319 -21.31 1.01 1.72
CA GLY A 319 -20.53 -0.08 1.13
C GLY A 319 -20.09 0.15 -0.32
N LEU A 320 -19.72 1.37 -0.71
CA LEU A 320 -19.25 1.66 -2.07
C LEU A 320 -17.72 1.64 -2.16
N SER A 321 -17.21 0.89 -3.13
CA SER A 321 -15.77 0.84 -3.45
C SER A 321 -15.52 1.00 -4.95
N ALA A 322 -14.36 1.53 -5.30
CA ALA A 322 -13.89 1.64 -6.67
C ALA A 322 -12.41 1.23 -6.80
N VAL A 323 -12.04 0.72 -7.96
CA VAL A 323 -10.65 0.51 -8.37
C VAL A 323 -10.34 1.47 -9.51
N CYS A 324 -9.28 2.27 -9.37
CA CYS A 324 -8.77 3.13 -10.43
C CYS A 324 -7.33 2.74 -10.80
N ALA A 325 -7.02 2.72 -12.09
CA ALA A 325 -5.68 2.47 -12.61
C ALA A 325 -5.07 3.79 -13.13
N TYR A 326 -3.77 4.00 -12.96
CA TYR A 326 -3.05 5.22 -13.34
C TYR A 326 -1.70 4.87 -13.99
N ASN A 327 -1.40 5.46 -15.15
CA ASN A 327 -0.09 5.32 -15.79
C ASN A 327 0.95 6.19 -15.05
N LEU A 328 2.18 5.68 -14.89
CA LEU A 328 3.30 6.44 -14.33
C LEU A 328 3.50 7.78 -15.06
N SER A 329 3.51 7.74 -16.39
CA SER A 329 3.66 8.89 -17.29
C SER A 329 2.65 10.01 -17.04
N THR A 330 1.44 9.69 -16.55
CA THR A 330 0.42 10.70 -16.20
C THR A 330 0.77 11.42 -14.91
N ALA A 331 1.25 10.68 -13.90
CA ALA A 331 1.76 11.29 -12.67
C ALA A 331 3.03 12.12 -12.93
N GLU A 332 3.93 11.62 -13.77
CA GLU A 332 5.19 12.31 -14.09
C GLU A 332 4.99 13.54 -14.96
N ALA A 333 4.04 13.55 -15.89
CA ALA A 333 3.64 14.76 -16.61
C ALA A 333 3.17 15.87 -15.65
N VAL A 334 2.38 15.52 -14.63
CA VAL A 334 1.95 16.47 -13.58
C VAL A 334 3.15 16.99 -12.79
N PHE A 335 4.06 16.13 -12.30
CA PHE A 335 5.23 16.58 -11.52
C PHE A 335 6.31 17.29 -12.33
N ALA A 336 6.44 17.02 -13.64
CA ALA A 336 7.48 17.58 -14.50
C ALA A 336 7.02 18.80 -15.33
N SER A 337 5.72 18.98 -15.58
CA SER A 337 5.22 20.09 -16.41
C SER A 337 4.01 20.84 -15.85
N GLY A 338 3.33 20.28 -14.85
CA GLY A 338 2.16 20.88 -14.22
C GLY A 338 2.47 22.18 -13.45
N LYS A 339 1.41 22.91 -13.10
CA LYS A 339 1.48 24.08 -12.23
C LYS A 339 1.51 23.66 -10.77
N TYR A 340 2.13 24.50 -9.96
CA TYR A 340 2.12 24.39 -8.50
C TYR A 340 0.90 25.12 -7.93
N MET A 341 0.44 24.76 -6.74
CA MET A 341 -0.47 25.59 -5.95
C MET A 341 0.32 26.53 -5.02
N GLN A 342 -0.24 27.72 -4.78
CA GLN A 342 0.25 28.68 -3.79
C GLN A 342 -0.83 28.96 -2.74
N SER A 343 -0.43 29.10 -1.48
CA SER A 343 -1.26 29.66 -0.41
C SER A 343 -1.31 31.19 -0.53
N ALA A 344 -2.51 31.73 -0.72
CA ALA A 344 -2.80 33.16 -0.73
C ALA A 344 -3.59 33.54 0.54
N THR A 345 -3.16 34.59 1.23
CA THR A 345 -3.92 35.16 2.35
C THR A 345 -5.06 36.02 1.80
N VAL A 346 -6.30 35.61 2.08
CA VAL A 346 -7.53 36.32 1.74
C VAL A 346 -8.06 36.97 3.02
N GLU A 347 -8.44 38.25 2.93
CA GLU A 347 -9.12 39.03 3.99
C GLU A 347 -8.57 38.83 5.42
N GLN A 348 -7.28 39.14 5.58
CA GLN A 348 -6.55 39.24 6.86
C GLN A 348 -6.42 37.98 7.75
N SER A 349 -7.22 36.92 7.54
CA SER A 349 -7.16 35.69 8.36
C SER A 349 -7.30 34.36 7.61
N HIS A 350 -7.83 34.34 6.39
CA HIS A 350 -8.10 33.09 5.67
C HIS A 350 -6.96 32.75 4.70
N THR A 351 -6.58 31.47 4.62
CA THR A 351 -5.54 30.99 3.70
C THR A 351 -6.18 30.11 2.64
N LYS A 352 -6.29 30.62 1.42
CA LYS A 352 -6.87 29.91 0.28
C LYS A 352 -5.79 29.44 -0.68
N TRP A 353 -5.91 28.22 -1.20
CA TRP A 353 -4.95 27.67 -2.17
C TRP A 353 -5.44 27.91 -3.61
N VAL A 354 -4.53 28.38 -4.47
CA VAL A 354 -4.82 28.75 -5.86
C VAL A 354 -3.67 28.36 -6.80
N ARG A 355 -3.95 28.21 -8.10
CA ARG A 355 -2.93 27.96 -9.14
C ARG A 355 -1.85 29.06 -9.14
N TYR A 356 -0.59 28.67 -9.01
CA TYR A 356 0.56 29.56 -9.18
C TYR A 356 0.82 29.83 -10.67
N ASN A 357 0.57 31.08 -11.09
CA ASN A 357 0.80 31.55 -12.46
C ASN A 357 2.07 32.41 -12.60
N GLY A 358 2.91 32.50 -11.56
CA GLY A 358 4.14 33.30 -11.58
C GLY A 358 5.36 32.59 -12.21
N PRO A 359 6.54 33.25 -12.23
CA PRO A 359 7.75 32.70 -12.82
C PRO A 359 8.41 31.65 -11.91
N VAL A 360 8.28 30.38 -12.29
CA VAL A 360 8.95 29.23 -11.65
C VAL A 360 10.49 29.36 -11.77
N PRO A 361 11.27 29.09 -10.70
CA PRO A 361 12.74 29.06 -10.75
C PRO A 361 13.35 28.04 -11.70
N THR A 362 14.64 28.21 -11.99
CA THR A 362 15.48 27.27 -12.74
C THR A 362 16.72 26.92 -11.92
N PRO A 363 17.11 25.63 -11.76
CA PRO A 363 16.39 24.44 -12.22
C PRO A 363 15.02 24.29 -11.52
N GLN A 364 14.19 23.40 -12.07
CA GLN A 364 12.80 23.22 -11.67
C GLN A 364 12.68 22.75 -10.20
N PRO A 365 11.86 23.43 -9.37
CA PRO A 365 11.62 23.03 -7.99
C PRO A 365 11.00 21.62 -7.89
N GLY A 366 11.59 20.76 -7.06
CA GLY A 366 11.12 19.38 -6.88
C GLY A 366 11.56 18.37 -7.96
N ALA A 367 12.37 18.79 -8.94
CA ALA A 367 12.96 17.88 -9.92
C ALA A 367 14.21 17.16 -9.38
N CYS A 368 14.50 15.97 -9.91
CA CYS A 368 15.73 15.24 -9.61
C CYS A 368 16.95 15.87 -10.32
N ILE A 369 18.16 15.55 -9.86
CA ILE A 369 19.41 16.04 -10.48
C ILE A 369 19.68 15.26 -11.77
N ASN A 370 19.05 15.70 -12.87
CA ASN A 370 19.11 15.11 -14.21
C ASN A 370 20.32 15.58 -15.04
N ARG A 371 20.34 15.25 -16.35
CA ARG A 371 21.45 15.59 -17.27
C ARG A 371 21.63 17.10 -17.42
N GLU A 372 20.54 17.83 -17.50
CA GLU A 372 20.47 19.29 -17.68
C GLU A 372 21.00 20.01 -16.44
N ALA A 373 20.61 19.55 -15.24
CA ALA A 373 21.14 20.06 -13.98
C ALA A 373 22.66 19.83 -13.88
N ARG A 374 23.14 18.62 -14.21
CA ARG A 374 24.58 18.30 -14.20
C ARG A 374 25.37 19.14 -15.23
N ALA A 375 24.80 19.39 -16.42
CA ALA A 375 25.39 20.28 -17.43
C ALA A 375 25.44 21.75 -16.96
N ALA A 376 24.54 22.17 -16.06
CA ALA A 376 24.59 23.46 -15.38
C ALA A 376 25.54 23.48 -14.15
N ASN A 377 26.40 22.48 -13.98
CA ASN A 377 27.30 22.26 -12.84
C ASN A 377 26.60 21.97 -11.49
N LEU A 378 25.36 21.50 -11.51
CA LEU A 378 24.62 21.08 -10.32
C LEU A 378 24.73 19.55 -10.18
N SER A 379 25.68 19.09 -9.36
CA SER A 379 25.96 17.66 -9.15
C SER A 379 25.18 17.03 -8.00
N SER A 380 24.64 17.83 -7.07
CA SER A 380 23.81 17.41 -5.94
C SER A 380 22.73 18.45 -5.62
N SER A 381 21.68 18.01 -4.91
CA SER A 381 20.68 18.90 -4.29
C SER A 381 21.30 19.95 -3.36
N LEU A 382 22.45 19.64 -2.74
CA LEU A 382 23.24 20.57 -1.94
C LEU A 382 23.75 21.79 -2.74
N ASN A 383 23.81 21.69 -4.08
CA ASN A 383 24.26 22.76 -4.97
C ASN A 383 23.09 23.58 -5.55
N LEU A 384 21.83 23.22 -5.29
CA LEU A 384 20.67 23.91 -5.83
C LEU A 384 20.60 25.38 -5.34
N PRO A 385 20.17 26.33 -6.19
CA PRO A 385 20.00 27.72 -5.76
C PRO A 385 18.97 27.86 -4.63
N ASP A 386 19.28 28.69 -3.63
CA ASP A 386 18.38 28.97 -2.49
C ASP A 386 16.98 29.42 -2.95
N LYS A 387 16.85 30.06 -4.13
CA LYS A 387 15.56 30.43 -4.77
C LYS A 387 14.72 29.20 -5.16
N THR A 388 15.33 28.17 -5.74
CA THR A 388 14.64 26.91 -6.10
C THR A 388 14.25 26.14 -4.84
N LEU A 389 15.16 26.09 -3.84
CA LEU A 389 14.93 25.42 -2.55
C LEU A 389 13.81 26.08 -1.74
N GLN A 390 13.75 27.40 -1.69
CA GLN A 390 12.66 28.12 -1.02
C GLN A 390 11.32 27.91 -1.77
N PHE A 391 11.34 27.88 -3.10
CA PHE A 391 10.12 27.68 -3.87
C PHE A 391 9.48 26.31 -3.60
N VAL A 392 10.23 25.20 -3.68
CA VAL A 392 9.68 23.86 -3.38
C VAL A 392 9.23 23.72 -1.92
N LYS A 393 9.90 24.41 -0.99
CA LYS A 393 9.49 24.44 0.43
C LYS A 393 8.09 25.04 0.62
N ASP A 394 7.77 26.09 -0.13
CA ASP A 394 6.51 26.83 0.00
C ASP A 394 5.41 26.30 -0.94
N HIS A 395 5.78 25.61 -2.02
CA HIS A 395 4.88 25.08 -3.06
C HIS A 395 5.03 23.56 -3.27
N PRO A 396 4.86 22.70 -2.24
CA PRO A 396 4.99 21.24 -2.38
C PRO A 396 3.79 20.55 -3.06
N LEU A 397 2.69 21.27 -3.29
CA LEU A 397 1.44 20.76 -3.87
C LEU A 397 1.33 21.17 -5.35
N MET A 398 1.07 20.20 -6.23
CA MET A 398 0.73 20.43 -7.63
C MET A 398 -0.75 20.80 -7.77
N ASP A 399 -1.04 21.72 -8.68
CA ASP A 399 -2.39 22.18 -9.03
C ASP A 399 -3.08 21.20 -10.00
N ASP A 400 -2.34 20.71 -11.00
CA ASP A 400 -2.86 19.69 -11.91
C ASP A 400 -3.02 18.33 -11.17
N SER A 401 -4.02 17.55 -11.56
CA SER A 401 -4.41 16.30 -10.89
C SER A 401 -4.04 15.08 -11.71
N VAL A 402 -3.65 14.00 -11.03
CA VAL A 402 -3.40 12.69 -11.66
C VAL A 402 -4.73 11.99 -11.84
N THR A 403 -5.19 11.89 -13.09
CA THR A 403 -6.43 11.22 -13.48
C THR A 403 -6.19 9.76 -13.87
N PRO A 404 -7.20 8.87 -13.77
CA PRO A 404 -7.03 7.46 -14.07
C PRO A 404 -7.04 7.21 -15.58
N VAL A 405 -6.56 6.05 -15.99
CA VAL A 405 -6.58 5.62 -17.40
C VAL A 405 -8.04 5.61 -17.89
N ASP A 406 -8.26 6.17 -19.08
CA ASP A 406 -9.58 6.42 -19.68
C ASP A 406 -10.50 7.34 -18.85
N ASN A 407 -9.93 8.12 -17.92
CA ASN A 407 -10.57 9.10 -17.02
C ASN A 407 -11.75 8.56 -16.18
N ARG A 408 -11.84 7.23 -15.98
CA ARG A 408 -12.87 6.58 -15.17
C ARG A 408 -12.31 5.45 -14.31
N PRO A 409 -13.03 4.96 -13.28
CA PRO A 409 -12.63 3.76 -12.55
C PRO A 409 -12.64 2.53 -13.45
N ARG A 410 -11.73 1.59 -13.19
CA ARG A 410 -11.72 0.25 -13.80
C ARG A 410 -12.85 -0.62 -13.26
N LEU A 411 -13.23 -0.43 -12.00
CA LEU A 411 -14.31 -1.15 -11.33
C LEU A 411 -15.01 -0.22 -10.33
N VAL A 412 -16.33 -0.30 -10.20
CA VAL A 412 -17.12 0.33 -9.12
C VAL A 412 -18.13 -0.69 -8.61
N LYS A 413 -18.15 -0.97 -7.30
CA LYS A 413 -19.02 -1.98 -6.68
C LYS A 413 -19.75 -1.39 -5.47
N THR A 414 -21.04 -1.70 -5.36
CA THR A 414 -21.89 -1.45 -4.17
C THR A 414 -21.81 -2.63 -3.21
N ASP A 415 -22.28 -2.45 -1.97
CA ASP A 415 -22.45 -3.54 -0.99
C ASP A 415 -21.14 -4.30 -0.64
N ALA A 416 -19.97 -3.69 -0.90
CA ALA A 416 -18.65 -4.25 -0.63
C ALA A 416 -17.63 -3.15 -0.29
N ASN A 417 -17.05 -3.20 0.92
CA ASN A 417 -15.90 -2.38 1.29
C ASN A 417 -14.61 -3.13 0.93
N TYR A 418 -13.87 -2.65 -0.08
CA TYR A 418 -12.59 -3.24 -0.46
C TYR A 418 -11.43 -2.71 0.39
N THR A 419 -10.51 -3.61 0.76
CA THR A 419 -9.41 -3.34 1.70
C THR A 419 -8.02 -3.37 1.07
N GLN A 420 -7.75 -4.34 0.18
CA GLN A 420 -6.46 -4.55 -0.49
C GLN A 420 -6.67 -5.02 -1.94
N ILE A 421 -5.65 -4.83 -2.79
CA ILE A 421 -5.62 -5.28 -4.19
C ILE A 421 -4.26 -5.87 -4.57
N VAL A 422 -4.28 -6.95 -5.35
CA VAL A 422 -3.14 -7.38 -6.16
C VAL A 422 -3.59 -7.60 -7.59
N VAL A 423 -2.71 -7.36 -8.57
CA VAL A 423 -3.03 -7.50 -10.00
C VAL A 423 -2.01 -8.42 -10.67
N ASP A 424 -2.48 -9.46 -11.34
CA ASP A 424 -1.66 -10.39 -12.12
C ASP A 424 -1.95 -10.20 -13.61
N ARG A 425 -0.91 -9.97 -14.42
CA ARG A 425 -1.04 -9.83 -15.87
C ARG A 425 -0.86 -11.20 -16.51
N THR A 426 -1.95 -11.77 -17.04
CA THR A 426 -1.97 -13.11 -17.61
C THR A 426 -2.38 -13.11 -19.07
N GLN A 427 -2.07 -14.18 -19.79
CA GLN A 427 -2.39 -14.34 -21.21
C GLN A 427 -3.37 -15.50 -21.38
N ALA A 428 -4.50 -15.22 -22.02
CA ALA A 428 -5.51 -16.20 -22.41
C ALA A 428 -5.03 -17.05 -23.62
N LEU A 429 -5.79 -18.08 -23.96
CA LEU A 429 -5.46 -19.09 -24.97
C LEU A 429 -5.38 -18.51 -26.40
N ASP A 430 -6.19 -17.49 -26.69
CA ASP A 430 -6.18 -16.71 -27.93
C ASP A 430 -4.95 -15.79 -28.08
N GLY A 431 -4.19 -15.60 -26.99
CA GLY A 431 -3.06 -14.69 -26.89
C GLY A 431 -3.40 -13.30 -26.35
N THR A 432 -4.67 -13.00 -26.04
CA THR A 432 -5.09 -11.74 -25.44
C THR A 432 -4.59 -11.65 -23.99
N VAL A 433 -4.22 -10.44 -23.56
CA VAL A 433 -3.60 -10.20 -22.25
C VAL A 433 -4.55 -9.44 -21.34
N TYR A 434 -4.85 -10.04 -20.19
CA TYR A 434 -5.76 -9.50 -19.17
C TYR A 434 -4.99 -9.14 -17.89
N ASP A 435 -5.27 -7.97 -17.33
CA ASP A 435 -4.91 -7.61 -15.97
C ASP A 435 -6.02 -8.11 -15.04
N VAL A 436 -5.74 -9.20 -14.30
CA VAL A 436 -6.71 -9.80 -13.37
C VAL A 436 -6.58 -9.12 -12.02
N MET A 437 -7.63 -8.44 -11.59
CA MET A 437 -7.73 -7.77 -10.31
C MET A 437 -8.23 -8.74 -9.25
N PHE A 438 -7.44 -8.94 -8.20
CA PHE A 438 -7.83 -9.68 -7.00
C PHE A 438 -8.00 -8.68 -5.86
N VAL A 439 -9.23 -8.51 -5.39
CA VAL A 439 -9.61 -7.42 -4.47
C VAL A 439 -10.30 -8.00 -3.24
N SER A 440 -9.76 -7.75 -2.04
CA SER A 440 -10.25 -8.32 -0.79
C SER A 440 -11.23 -7.41 -0.06
N THR A 441 -12.09 -7.99 0.79
CA THR A 441 -13.12 -7.26 1.55
C THR A 441 -12.81 -7.11 3.04
N ASP A 442 -13.57 -6.21 3.69
CA ASP A 442 -13.66 -6.11 5.16
C ASP A 442 -14.41 -7.28 5.82
N ARG A 443 -14.86 -8.28 5.04
CA ARG A 443 -15.53 -9.50 5.50
C ARG A 443 -14.72 -10.78 5.24
N GLY A 444 -13.43 -10.66 4.94
CA GLY A 444 -12.56 -11.82 4.74
C GLY A 444 -12.77 -12.57 3.42
N ALA A 445 -13.46 -11.95 2.44
CA ALA A 445 -13.65 -12.50 1.10
C ALA A 445 -12.64 -11.91 0.10
N LEU A 446 -12.48 -12.59 -1.04
CA LEU A 446 -11.66 -12.16 -2.18
C LEU A 446 -12.48 -12.23 -3.47
N HIS A 447 -12.57 -11.13 -4.21
CA HIS A 447 -13.17 -11.08 -5.55
C HIS A 447 -12.08 -11.18 -6.61
N LYS A 448 -12.34 -11.93 -7.68
CA LYS A 448 -11.52 -11.98 -8.89
C LYS A 448 -12.26 -11.33 -10.05
N ALA A 449 -11.69 -10.28 -10.64
CA ALA A 449 -12.35 -9.48 -11.67
C ALA A 449 -11.43 -9.15 -12.85
N ILE A 450 -12.03 -9.02 -14.03
CA ILE A 450 -11.40 -8.55 -15.27
C ILE A 450 -12.29 -7.51 -15.96
N ASN A 451 -11.70 -6.69 -16.83
CA ASN A 451 -12.45 -5.82 -17.74
C ASN A 451 -12.59 -6.52 -19.10
N LEU A 452 -13.83 -6.65 -19.60
CA LEU A 452 -14.17 -7.27 -20.89
C LEU A 452 -14.82 -6.22 -21.80
N GLU A 453 -14.09 -5.80 -22.84
CA GLU A 453 -14.48 -4.93 -23.97
C GLU A 453 -15.08 -3.54 -23.67
N ASN A 454 -15.57 -3.28 -22.46
CA ASN A 454 -15.73 -1.99 -21.75
C ASN A 454 -16.32 -2.21 -20.34
N ASP A 455 -16.99 -3.34 -20.10
CA ASP A 455 -17.63 -3.73 -18.83
C ASP A 455 -16.69 -4.46 -17.86
N VAL A 456 -17.17 -4.74 -16.65
CA VAL A 456 -16.48 -5.52 -15.61
C VAL A 456 -17.13 -6.89 -15.47
N HIS A 457 -16.33 -7.95 -15.53
CA HIS A 457 -16.73 -9.32 -15.19
C HIS A 457 -16.08 -9.73 -13.87
N ILE A 458 -16.89 -9.97 -12.83
CA ILE A 458 -16.42 -10.58 -11.58
C ILE A 458 -16.58 -12.10 -11.72
N ILE A 459 -15.47 -12.77 -12.00
CA ILE A 459 -15.39 -14.21 -12.29
C ILE A 459 -15.86 -15.03 -11.09
N GLU A 460 -15.35 -14.72 -9.91
CA GLU A 460 -15.65 -15.44 -8.68
C GLU A 460 -15.41 -14.57 -7.43
N GLU A 461 -16.04 -14.98 -6.34
CA GLU A 461 -15.77 -14.56 -4.96
C GLU A 461 -15.38 -15.80 -4.14
N THR A 462 -14.53 -15.64 -3.14
CA THR A 462 -14.12 -16.76 -2.27
C THR A 462 -14.01 -16.29 -0.82
N GLN A 463 -14.66 -17.00 0.09
CA GLN A 463 -14.59 -16.70 1.53
C GLN A 463 -13.26 -17.22 2.11
N LEU A 464 -12.23 -16.37 2.15
CA LEU A 464 -10.90 -16.76 2.65
C LEU A 464 -10.90 -17.04 4.16
N PHE A 465 -11.64 -16.25 4.94
CA PHE A 465 -11.64 -16.31 6.41
C PHE A 465 -13.02 -16.69 6.96
N GLN A 466 -13.14 -17.85 7.64
CA GLN A 466 -14.42 -18.37 8.16
C GLN A 466 -15.04 -17.54 9.30
N ASP A 467 -14.22 -16.74 9.98
CA ASP A 467 -14.60 -15.80 11.03
C ASP A 467 -14.99 -14.40 10.48
N PHE A 468 -14.97 -14.23 9.15
CA PHE A 468 -15.19 -12.98 8.43
C PHE A 468 -14.24 -11.84 8.82
N GLU A 469 -13.05 -12.15 9.34
CA GLU A 469 -12.03 -11.16 9.70
C GLU A 469 -11.57 -10.34 8.47
N PRO A 470 -11.49 -8.99 8.57
CA PRO A 470 -11.02 -8.14 7.47
C PRO A 470 -9.64 -8.55 6.96
N VAL A 471 -9.49 -8.61 5.63
CA VAL A 471 -8.16 -8.79 5.01
C VAL A 471 -7.37 -7.49 5.16
N GLN A 472 -6.24 -7.57 5.86
CA GLN A 472 -5.37 -6.42 6.21
C GLN A 472 -4.19 -6.26 5.27
N THR A 473 -3.74 -7.35 4.64
CA THR A 473 -2.61 -7.36 3.70
C THR A 473 -2.79 -8.46 2.67
N LEU A 474 -2.43 -8.19 1.41
CA LEU A 474 -2.59 -9.10 0.28
C LEU A 474 -1.30 -9.14 -0.55
N LEU A 475 -0.81 -10.34 -0.91
CA LEU A 475 0.46 -10.53 -1.61
C LEU A 475 0.38 -11.62 -2.69
N LEU A 476 0.82 -11.29 -3.90
CA LEU A 476 0.84 -12.19 -5.06
C LEU A 476 2.22 -12.83 -5.27
N SER A 477 2.27 -14.15 -5.43
CA SER A 477 3.46 -14.87 -5.92
C SER A 477 3.39 -15.08 -7.43
N SER A 478 4.08 -14.21 -8.20
CA SER A 478 4.29 -14.38 -9.64
C SER A 478 5.42 -15.37 -9.96
N LYS A 479 5.54 -16.49 -9.24
CA LYS A 479 6.50 -17.57 -9.57
C LYS A 479 5.96 -18.39 -10.75
N LYS A 480 6.84 -18.79 -11.68
CA LYS A 480 6.46 -19.71 -12.77
C LYS A 480 6.14 -21.11 -12.19
N GLY A 481 5.20 -21.82 -12.79
CA GLY A 481 4.76 -23.14 -12.36
C GLY A 481 3.53 -23.10 -11.44
N ARG A 482 3.57 -22.35 -10.33
CA ARG A 482 2.41 -22.13 -9.44
C ARG A 482 2.34 -20.70 -8.94
N ARG A 483 1.20 -20.03 -9.20
CA ARG A 483 0.89 -18.69 -8.67
C ARG A 483 -0.08 -18.82 -7.50
N PHE A 484 0.19 -18.09 -6.43
CA PHE A 484 -0.62 -18.06 -5.21
C PHE A 484 -0.84 -16.62 -4.74
N ILE A 485 -1.93 -16.42 -4.02
CA ILE A 485 -2.25 -15.19 -3.30
C ILE A 485 -2.26 -15.51 -1.82
N TYR A 486 -1.56 -14.69 -1.03
CA TYR A 486 -1.53 -14.77 0.42
C TYR A 486 -2.29 -13.57 1.00
N ALA A 487 -3.27 -13.83 1.85
CA ALA A 487 -4.06 -12.83 2.55
C ALA A 487 -3.81 -12.93 4.06
N GLY A 488 -3.51 -11.82 4.73
CA GLY A 488 -3.32 -11.76 6.19
C GLY A 488 -4.45 -11.01 6.89
N SER A 489 -4.87 -11.49 8.06
CA SER A 489 -5.95 -10.91 8.90
C SER A 489 -5.53 -10.82 10.38
N ASN A 490 -6.46 -10.52 11.29
CA ASN A 490 -6.20 -10.66 12.72
C ASN A 490 -6.02 -12.12 13.16
N SER A 491 -6.70 -13.08 12.53
CA SER A 491 -6.76 -14.48 12.97
C SER A 491 -5.72 -15.38 12.33
N GLY A 492 -5.27 -15.10 11.10
CA GLY A 492 -4.26 -15.93 10.43
C GLY A 492 -3.79 -15.39 9.07
N VAL A 493 -3.16 -16.28 8.31
CA VAL A 493 -2.83 -16.11 6.90
C VAL A 493 -3.50 -17.22 6.08
N VAL A 494 -4.08 -16.87 4.94
CA VAL A 494 -4.70 -17.79 3.97
C VAL A 494 -3.90 -17.75 2.67
N GLN A 495 -3.67 -18.92 2.07
CA GLN A 495 -3.07 -19.10 0.75
C GLN A 495 -4.15 -19.68 -0.20
N ALA A 496 -4.44 -18.94 -1.27
CA ALA A 496 -5.33 -19.34 -2.35
C ALA A 496 -4.56 -19.48 -3.69
N PRO A 497 -4.96 -20.38 -4.60
CA PRO A 497 -4.53 -20.32 -6.00
C PRO A 497 -5.16 -19.12 -6.73
N VAL A 498 -4.65 -18.78 -7.91
CA VAL A 498 -5.23 -17.71 -8.77
C VAL A 498 -6.54 -18.10 -9.46
N ALA A 499 -6.88 -19.40 -9.50
CA ALA A 499 -8.12 -19.92 -10.06
C ALA A 499 -8.43 -21.33 -9.56
N PHE A 500 -9.71 -21.70 -9.54
CA PHE A 500 -10.21 -23.01 -9.12
C PHE A 500 -10.71 -23.86 -10.30
N CYS A 501 -10.03 -23.81 -11.46
CA CYS A 501 -10.50 -24.38 -12.74
C CYS A 501 -11.09 -25.80 -12.64
N GLY A 502 -10.48 -26.68 -11.84
CA GLY A 502 -10.94 -28.07 -11.66
C GLY A 502 -12.32 -28.24 -11.01
N GLN A 503 -12.96 -27.18 -10.51
CA GLN A 503 -14.35 -27.19 -10.05
C GLN A 503 -15.36 -27.11 -11.21
N HIS A 504 -14.94 -26.71 -12.41
CA HIS A 504 -15.80 -26.67 -13.59
C HIS A 504 -15.88 -28.06 -14.22
N GLY A 505 -16.97 -28.78 -13.93
CA GLY A 505 -17.15 -30.18 -14.32
C GLY A 505 -17.46 -30.43 -15.80
N THR A 506 -17.88 -29.41 -16.55
CA THR A 506 -18.18 -29.49 -17.99
C THR A 506 -17.36 -28.48 -18.80
N CYS A 507 -17.32 -28.68 -20.14
CA CYS A 507 -16.72 -27.71 -21.05
C CYS A 507 -17.47 -26.39 -20.99
N GLU A 508 -18.80 -26.47 -20.96
CA GLU A 508 -19.73 -25.36 -20.89
C GLU A 508 -19.49 -24.51 -19.63
N ASP A 509 -19.36 -25.13 -18.44
CA ASP A 509 -19.03 -24.42 -17.19
C ASP A 509 -17.67 -23.72 -17.27
N CYS A 510 -16.66 -24.43 -17.80
CA CYS A 510 -15.27 -23.96 -17.90
C CYS A 510 -15.16 -22.74 -18.83
N VAL A 511 -15.87 -22.75 -19.96
CA VAL A 511 -15.96 -21.62 -20.89
C VAL A 511 -16.80 -20.48 -20.32
N LEU A 512 -17.97 -20.77 -19.74
CA LEU A 512 -18.87 -19.75 -19.20
C LEU A 512 -18.29 -18.99 -17.99
N ALA A 513 -17.33 -19.58 -17.27
CA ALA A 513 -16.56 -18.88 -16.23
C ALA A 513 -15.88 -17.60 -16.78
N ARG A 514 -15.46 -17.60 -18.06
CA ARG A 514 -14.65 -16.55 -18.71
C ARG A 514 -13.42 -16.17 -17.87
N ASP A 515 -12.76 -17.19 -17.33
CA ASP A 515 -11.54 -17.05 -16.54
C ASP A 515 -10.31 -17.19 -17.45
N PRO A 516 -9.45 -16.16 -17.60
CA PRO A 516 -8.27 -16.24 -18.46
C PRO A 516 -7.21 -17.23 -17.95
N TYR A 517 -7.35 -17.81 -16.76
CA TYR A 517 -6.52 -18.92 -16.28
C TYR A 517 -7.06 -20.31 -16.63
N CYS A 518 -8.32 -20.47 -17.04
CA CYS A 518 -8.96 -21.77 -17.17
C CYS A 518 -9.34 -22.10 -18.62
N ALA A 519 -9.01 -23.31 -19.06
CA ALA A 519 -9.40 -23.83 -20.37
C ALA A 519 -9.81 -25.30 -20.26
N TRP A 520 -10.79 -25.74 -21.06
CA TRP A 520 -11.22 -27.12 -21.10
C TRP A 520 -10.23 -27.97 -21.89
N SER A 521 -9.88 -29.15 -21.37
CA SER A 521 -9.09 -30.17 -22.07
C SER A 521 -9.99 -31.37 -22.42
N PRO A 522 -10.39 -31.53 -23.71
CA PRO A 522 -11.17 -32.68 -24.16
C PRO A 522 -10.46 -34.02 -23.91
N ALA A 523 -9.13 -34.04 -24.02
CA ALA A 523 -8.32 -35.24 -23.80
C ALA A 523 -8.28 -35.68 -22.31
N ALA A 524 -8.39 -34.73 -21.37
CA ALA A 524 -8.48 -35.02 -19.94
C ALA A 524 -9.92 -35.10 -19.42
N ALA A 525 -10.91 -34.73 -20.25
CA ALA A 525 -12.31 -34.51 -19.87
C ALA A 525 -12.45 -33.62 -18.62
N ALA A 526 -11.64 -32.55 -18.53
CA ALA A 526 -11.55 -31.69 -17.35
C ALA A 526 -11.15 -30.24 -17.71
N CYS A 527 -11.59 -29.29 -16.89
CA CYS A 527 -11.14 -27.90 -16.94
C CYS A 527 -9.78 -27.75 -16.24
N VAL A 528 -8.78 -27.25 -16.97
CA VAL A 528 -7.37 -27.21 -16.54
C VAL A 528 -6.83 -25.79 -16.48
N THR A 529 -5.85 -25.56 -15.60
CA THR A 529 -5.20 -24.26 -15.47
C THR A 529 -4.14 -24.06 -16.56
N LEU A 530 -4.33 -23.02 -17.38
CA LEU A 530 -3.37 -22.58 -18.39
C LEU A 530 -2.02 -22.24 -17.76
N HIS A 531 -0.95 -22.45 -18.54
CA HIS A 531 0.45 -22.25 -18.13
C HIS A 531 0.92 -23.13 -16.94
N GLN A 532 0.10 -24.10 -16.49
CA GLN A 532 0.45 -25.13 -15.50
C GLN A 532 0.18 -26.56 -15.97
N THR A 533 -0.49 -26.75 -17.12
CA THR A 533 -0.82 -28.06 -17.72
C THR A 533 0.19 -28.45 -18.80
N ASP A 534 0.49 -29.75 -18.89
CA ASP A 534 1.27 -30.35 -20.00
C ASP A 534 0.41 -30.60 -21.27
N SER A 535 -0.89 -30.28 -21.23
CA SER A 535 -1.80 -30.44 -22.38
C SER A 535 -1.37 -29.55 -23.57
N PRO A 536 -1.36 -30.07 -24.81
CA PRO A 536 -0.98 -29.28 -25.98
C PRO A 536 -1.99 -28.15 -26.23
N SER A 537 -1.52 -26.90 -26.29
CA SER A 537 -2.38 -25.72 -26.34
C SER A 537 -3.35 -25.65 -27.54
N ARG A 538 -3.09 -26.40 -28.61
CA ARG A 538 -3.97 -26.50 -29.79
C ARG A 538 -5.24 -27.33 -29.58
N GLU A 539 -5.30 -28.10 -28.49
CA GLU A 539 -6.41 -29.00 -28.18
C GLU A 539 -7.26 -28.48 -27.00
N LEU A 540 -6.86 -27.36 -26.39
CA LEU A 540 -7.61 -26.70 -25.33
C LEU A 540 -8.73 -25.82 -25.89
N ILE A 541 -9.80 -25.64 -25.12
CA ILE A 541 -10.94 -24.78 -25.47
C ILE A 541 -11.10 -23.71 -24.39
N GLN A 542 -11.02 -22.44 -24.77
CA GLN A 542 -11.31 -21.29 -23.91
C GLN A 542 -11.89 -20.18 -24.79
N GLU A 543 -13.06 -19.69 -24.42
CA GLU A 543 -13.75 -18.61 -25.14
C GLU A 543 -14.07 -17.50 -24.14
N MET A 544 -13.31 -16.40 -24.19
CA MET A 544 -13.53 -15.23 -23.29
C MET A 544 -14.86 -14.52 -23.61
N SER A 545 -15.40 -14.75 -24.81
CA SER A 545 -16.78 -14.45 -25.22
C SER A 545 -17.82 -15.19 -24.37
N GLY A 546 -17.47 -16.33 -23.75
CA GLY A 546 -18.38 -17.27 -23.12
C GLY A 546 -19.27 -18.04 -24.11
N ASP A 547 -18.95 -18.06 -25.40
CA ASP A 547 -19.67 -18.90 -26.37
C ASP A 547 -19.28 -20.38 -26.20
N THR A 548 -20.26 -21.21 -25.83
CA THR A 548 -20.08 -22.65 -25.67
C THR A 548 -20.19 -23.43 -26.98
N SER A 549 -20.37 -22.77 -28.14
CA SER A 549 -20.45 -23.44 -29.45
C SER A 549 -19.22 -24.28 -29.81
N ALA A 550 -18.05 -23.96 -29.23
CA ALA A 550 -16.82 -24.73 -29.38
C ALA A 550 -16.81 -26.04 -28.58
N CYS A 551 -17.69 -26.21 -27.59
CA CYS A 551 -17.74 -27.41 -26.76
C CYS A 551 -18.31 -28.61 -27.52
N PRO A 552 -17.74 -29.82 -27.36
CA PRO A 552 -18.28 -31.02 -27.98
C PRO A 552 -19.66 -31.33 -27.39
N ALA A 553 -20.67 -31.48 -28.25
CA ALA A 553 -22.05 -31.72 -27.82
C ALA A 553 -22.15 -32.90 -26.84
N SER A 554 -22.71 -32.64 -25.65
CA SER A 554 -22.92 -33.66 -24.63
C SER A 554 -23.74 -34.82 -25.19
N SER A 555 -23.18 -36.03 -25.11
CA SER A 555 -23.85 -37.25 -25.59
C SER A 555 -25.19 -37.41 -24.85
N PRO A 556 -26.33 -37.52 -25.56
CA PRO A 556 -27.64 -37.53 -24.91
C PRO A 556 -27.72 -38.72 -23.95
N LEU A 557 -27.94 -38.43 -22.66
CA LEU A 557 -28.20 -39.43 -21.64
C LEU A 557 -29.31 -40.37 -22.13
N PRO A 558 -29.09 -41.70 -22.16
CA PRO A 558 -30.12 -42.62 -22.63
C PRO A 558 -31.38 -42.50 -21.78
N PHE A 559 -32.45 -41.96 -22.38
CA PHE A 559 -33.76 -41.94 -21.74
C PHE A 559 -34.15 -43.39 -21.38
N PRO A 560 -34.46 -43.70 -20.12
CA PRO A 560 -35.01 -45.01 -19.78
C PRO A 560 -36.33 -45.20 -20.54
N PRO A 561 -36.54 -46.36 -21.20
CA PRO A 561 -37.65 -46.53 -22.13
C PRO A 561 -39.00 -46.38 -21.41
N PRO A 562 -39.94 -45.57 -21.94
CA PRO A 562 -41.19 -45.28 -21.27
C PRO A 562 -42.17 -46.46 -21.34
N GLY A 563 -42.19 -47.27 -20.28
CA GLY A 563 -43.38 -48.03 -19.87
C GLY A 563 -43.24 -49.54 -19.74
N SER A 564 -43.31 -50.02 -18.49
CA SER A 564 -44.09 -51.21 -18.17
C SER A 564 -44.71 -51.08 -16.77
N SER A 565 -45.97 -50.61 -16.72
CA SER A 565 -46.73 -50.55 -15.46
C SER A 565 -47.28 -51.93 -15.11
N SER A 566 -46.69 -52.60 -14.11
CA SER A 566 -47.23 -53.84 -13.55
C SER A 566 -47.07 -53.87 -12.03
N LEU A 567 -48.15 -53.52 -11.31
CA LEU A 567 -48.29 -53.78 -9.89
C LEU A 567 -48.50 -55.29 -9.67
N SER A 568 -47.67 -55.91 -8.85
CA SER A 568 -47.80 -57.31 -8.44
C SER A 568 -47.58 -57.43 -6.94
N CYS A 569 -48.67 -57.53 -6.18
CA CYS A 569 -48.62 -57.78 -4.74
C CYS A 569 -48.59 -59.29 -4.47
N LEU A 570 -47.47 -59.82 -3.98
CA LEU A 570 -47.43 -61.14 -3.34
C LEU A 570 -46.62 -61.10 -2.04
N GLY A 571 -47.10 -61.89 -1.08
CA GLY A 571 -46.54 -62.04 0.26
C GLY A 571 -45.39 -63.06 0.34
N PRO A 572 -44.95 -63.38 1.57
CA PRO A 572 -43.59 -63.81 1.83
C PRO A 572 -43.41 -65.34 1.87
N ASP A 573 -42.17 -65.77 1.65
CA ASP A 573 -41.65 -66.99 2.25
C ASP A 573 -40.14 -66.87 2.51
N SER A 574 -39.61 -67.76 3.35
CA SER A 574 -38.18 -67.91 3.68
C SER A 574 -37.94 -69.37 4.08
N PRO A 575 -36.73 -69.94 3.92
CA PRO A 575 -35.85 -69.97 5.09
C PRO A 575 -34.32 -70.12 4.84
N SER A 576 -33.53 -69.81 5.89
CA SER A 576 -32.24 -70.46 6.25
C SER A 576 -31.02 -70.26 5.29
N SER A 577 -29.74 -70.37 5.67
CA SER A 577 -28.92 -70.41 6.91
C SER A 577 -27.44 -70.63 6.47
N PRO A 578 -26.37 -70.62 7.32
CA PRO A 578 -26.31 -70.59 8.78
C PRO A 578 -25.36 -69.53 9.41
N ARG A 579 -25.22 -69.61 10.75
CA ARG A 579 -24.25 -68.91 11.63
C ARG A 579 -22.83 -69.54 11.52
N SER A 580 -21.75 -69.15 12.22
CA SER A 580 -21.52 -68.49 13.54
C SER A 580 -20.02 -68.10 13.70
N PRO A 581 -19.51 -67.62 14.87
CA PRO A 581 -20.13 -66.91 16.00
C PRO A 581 -19.36 -65.62 16.43
N TRP A 582 -19.94 -64.84 17.35
CA TRP A 582 -19.27 -63.83 18.19
C TRP A 582 -19.30 -64.27 19.67
N PRO A 583 -18.43 -63.71 20.54
CA PRO A 583 -18.75 -63.45 21.94
C PRO A 583 -19.38 -62.05 22.13
N ALA A 584 -20.41 -61.94 22.98
CA ALA A 584 -21.04 -60.68 23.42
C ALA A 584 -20.32 -60.12 24.67
N SER A 585 -20.58 -58.93 25.24
CA SER A 585 -21.83 -58.16 25.47
C SER A 585 -21.50 -56.66 25.60
N GLY A 586 -22.38 -55.64 25.48
CA GLY A 586 -23.80 -55.46 25.86
C GLY A 586 -23.86 -54.39 26.98
N VAL A 587 -24.80 -53.44 27.08
CA VAL A 587 -26.12 -53.17 26.43
C VAL A 587 -26.32 -51.63 26.31
N GLY A 588 -27.23 -51.16 25.44
CA GLY A 588 -27.61 -49.73 25.26
C GLY A 588 -28.67 -49.21 26.27
N PRO A 589 -29.58 -48.25 25.91
CA PRO A 589 -30.17 -48.03 24.57
C PRO A 589 -30.34 -46.57 24.06
N ASP A 590 -30.67 -46.47 22.76
CA ASP A 590 -31.51 -45.49 22.05
C ASP A 590 -31.38 -43.96 22.22
N SER A 591 -31.08 -43.27 21.11
CA SER A 591 -32.15 -42.66 20.27
C SER A 591 -31.61 -42.09 18.93
N ARG A 592 -32.51 -41.74 17.99
CA ARG A 592 -32.19 -41.46 16.57
C ARG A 592 -32.09 -39.94 16.27
N PRO A 593 -31.24 -39.49 15.33
CA PRO A 593 -31.33 -38.15 14.76
C PRO A 593 -32.61 -38.00 13.90
N ARG A 594 -33.26 -36.83 13.98
CA ARG A 594 -34.39 -36.45 13.12
C ARG A 594 -33.92 -35.57 11.97
N VAL A 595 -34.13 -36.01 10.73
CA VAL A 595 -34.19 -35.10 9.57
C VAL A 595 -35.49 -34.32 9.65
N THR A 596 -35.46 -33.01 9.39
CA THR A 596 -36.66 -32.15 9.35
C THR A 596 -36.66 -31.36 8.05
N LEU A 597 -37.79 -31.38 7.33
CA LEU A 597 -37.95 -30.69 6.05
C LEU A 597 -38.36 -29.22 6.27
N LEU A 598 -37.86 -28.31 5.43
CA LEU A 598 -38.32 -26.93 5.36
C LEU A 598 -39.53 -26.81 4.41
N PRO A 599 -40.57 -26.02 4.77
CA PRO A 599 -41.66 -25.66 3.85
C PRO A 599 -41.23 -24.58 2.84
N PRO A 600 -41.97 -24.39 1.73
CA PRO A 600 -41.50 -23.64 0.57
C PRO A 600 -41.76 -22.11 0.61
N PHE A 601 -41.19 -21.44 -0.40
CA PHE A 601 -41.34 -20.02 -0.75
C PHE A 601 -42.77 -19.46 -0.63
N LEU A 602 -42.84 -18.21 -0.20
CA LEU A 602 -43.75 -17.21 -0.76
C LEU A 602 -42.95 -15.98 -1.19
N SER A 603 -43.21 -15.50 -2.39
CA SER A 603 -42.71 -14.23 -2.92
C SER A 603 -43.88 -13.27 -3.11
N ASP A 604 -43.54 -11.99 -3.28
CA ASP A 604 -44.41 -10.89 -3.72
C ASP A 604 -45.60 -10.51 -2.81
N GLN A 605 -45.42 -9.42 -2.05
CA GLN A 605 -46.48 -8.43 -1.85
C GLN A 605 -45.90 -7.07 -1.39
N ALA A 606 -45.36 -6.30 -2.33
CA ALA A 606 -44.95 -4.91 -2.09
C ALA A 606 -46.10 -3.93 -2.38
N GLN A 607 -46.94 -3.62 -1.39
CA GLN A 607 -47.97 -2.57 -1.50
C GLN A 607 -47.52 -1.25 -0.87
N HIS A 608 -47.86 -0.14 -1.53
CA HIS A 608 -47.53 1.22 -1.09
C HIS A 608 -48.14 1.58 0.27
N VAL A 609 -47.34 2.19 1.14
CA VAL A 609 -47.84 3.10 2.18
C VAL A 609 -47.03 4.38 2.15
N HIS A 610 -47.62 5.46 1.62
CA HIS A 610 -47.17 6.82 1.94
C HIS A 610 -47.79 7.25 3.27
N ALA A 611 -46.96 7.57 4.26
CA ALA A 611 -47.39 8.28 5.46
C ALA A 611 -46.26 9.18 5.98
N LEU A 612 -46.58 10.41 6.37
CA LEU A 612 -45.68 11.24 7.18
C LEU A 612 -45.74 10.73 8.62
N GLY A 613 -44.60 10.60 9.29
CA GLY A 613 -44.56 10.18 10.69
C GLY A 613 -43.21 10.48 11.36
N THR A 614 -43.25 11.24 12.45
CA THR A 614 -42.06 11.58 13.25
C THR A 614 -41.64 10.36 14.07
N PHE A 615 -40.40 9.89 13.87
CA PHE A 615 -39.87 8.75 14.65
C PHE A 615 -39.45 9.17 16.06
N HIS A 616 -40.18 8.70 17.07
CA HIS A 616 -39.68 8.64 18.45
C HIS A 616 -38.92 7.33 18.66
N LEU A 617 -37.70 7.39 19.20
CA LEU A 617 -37.01 6.19 19.69
C LEU A 617 -37.68 5.69 20.98
N PHE A 618 -38.01 4.40 21.01
CA PHE A 618 -38.26 3.66 22.24
C PHE A 618 -37.15 2.64 22.44
N CYS A 619 -36.39 2.77 23.53
CA CYS A 619 -35.58 1.68 24.05
C CYS A 619 -36.44 0.82 24.97
N GLN A 620 -36.54 -0.48 24.69
CA GLN A 620 -37.00 -1.47 25.66
C GLN A 620 -35.85 -2.41 26.03
N ALA A 621 -35.58 -2.50 27.33
CA ALA A 621 -34.73 -3.52 27.92
C ALA A 621 -35.61 -4.57 28.60
N THR A 622 -35.39 -5.85 28.29
CA THR A 622 -36.13 -6.97 28.90
C THR A 622 -35.17 -7.92 29.60
N VAL A 623 -35.04 -7.76 30.91
CA VAL A 623 -34.49 -8.78 31.81
C VAL A 623 -35.62 -9.76 32.16
N ASN A 624 -35.33 -11.06 32.21
CA ASN A 624 -36.16 -12.01 32.96
C ASN A 624 -35.32 -13.14 33.55
N SER A 625 -35.72 -13.68 34.70
CA SER A 625 -34.91 -14.61 35.50
C SER A 625 -35.77 -15.52 36.41
N SER A 626 -35.50 -16.83 36.40
CA SER A 626 -36.11 -17.87 37.28
C SER A 626 -35.55 -19.27 36.94
N HIS A 627 -35.35 -20.24 37.86
CA HIS A 627 -35.31 -20.22 39.33
C HIS A 627 -34.79 -21.58 39.93
N ARG A 628 -33.99 -21.56 41.02
CA ARG A 628 -33.76 -22.66 42.04
C ARG A 628 -33.09 -24.00 41.60
N GLN A 629 -32.45 -24.83 42.45
CA GLN A 629 -32.00 -24.78 43.88
C GLN A 629 -30.58 -25.48 43.99
N ILE A 630 -30.06 -26.26 44.97
CA ILE A 630 -30.49 -26.93 46.23
C ILE A 630 -29.67 -26.42 47.46
N GLU A 631 -28.72 -27.16 48.06
CA GLU A 631 -28.18 -26.94 49.44
C GLU A 631 -26.66 -27.22 49.62
N SER A 632 -26.16 -26.87 50.81
CA SER A 632 -24.79 -27.03 51.40
C SER A 632 -24.55 -28.46 52.00
N THR A 633 -23.43 -28.89 52.60
CA THR A 633 -22.38 -28.28 53.47
C THR A 633 -20.96 -28.83 53.14
N ASP A 634 -19.79 -28.37 53.66
CA ASP A 634 -19.34 -28.26 55.07
C ASP A 634 -18.23 -27.20 55.33
N HIS A 635 -17.87 -27.01 56.61
CA HIS A 635 -16.98 -25.96 57.18
C HIS A 635 -16.34 -26.42 58.52
N PRO A 636 -15.49 -25.65 59.26
CA PRO A 636 -15.15 -24.21 59.19
C PRO A 636 -13.63 -23.97 58.87
N ALA A 637 -12.76 -23.08 59.42
CA ALA A 637 -12.70 -22.21 60.63
C ALA A 637 -11.47 -21.23 60.54
N ARG A 638 -11.08 -20.32 61.47
CA ARG A 638 -11.59 -19.94 62.82
C ARG A 638 -11.12 -18.52 63.32
N ASN A 639 -11.92 -17.46 63.10
CA ASN A 639 -12.04 -16.25 63.97
C ASN A 639 -10.82 -15.28 64.14
N PRO A 640 -11.00 -14.08 64.76
CA PRO A 640 -12.23 -13.32 65.14
C PRO A 640 -12.43 -12.01 64.32
N VAL A 641 -13.62 -11.42 64.07
CA VAL A 641 -14.74 -10.86 64.90
C VAL A 641 -14.30 -9.57 65.67
N VAL A 642 -14.90 -8.36 65.52
CA VAL A 642 -16.23 -7.84 66.00
C VAL A 642 -16.68 -6.55 65.25
N CYS A 643 -18.00 -6.40 64.95
CA CYS A 643 -18.94 -5.23 64.80
C CYS A 643 -18.49 -3.74 64.55
N GLN A 644 -19.25 -2.71 64.10
CA GLN A 644 -20.61 -2.39 63.52
C GLN A 644 -20.65 -0.84 63.23
N SER A 645 -21.63 -0.10 62.63
CA SER A 645 -22.76 -0.29 61.68
C SER A 645 -23.39 1.10 61.27
N LEU A 646 -24.43 1.10 60.41
CA LEU A 646 -25.50 2.12 60.14
C LEU A 646 -25.26 3.46 59.35
N ALA A 647 -25.95 3.53 58.19
CA ALA A 647 -26.95 4.53 57.76
C ALA A 647 -26.60 5.90 57.09
N GLY A 648 -27.28 6.15 55.94
CA GLY A 648 -27.60 7.48 55.35
C GLY A 648 -26.65 8.01 54.25
N GLY A 649 -27.10 8.64 53.15
CA GLY A 649 -28.45 8.74 52.59
C GLY A 649 -28.64 9.83 51.52
N ARG A 650 -29.47 9.54 50.48
CA ARG A 650 -30.09 10.45 49.48
C ARG A 650 -29.23 11.27 48.48
N LEU A 651 -29.62 11.14 47.21
CA LEU A 651 -29.72 12.17 46.13
C LEU A 651 -28.44 12.98 45.76
N GLY A 652 -28.14 13.26 44.48
CA GLY A 652 -28.88 13.02 43.25
C GLY A 652 -28.97 14.32 42.43
N TRP A 653 -28.23 14.39 41.31
CA TRP A 653 -28.24 15.54 40.40
C TRP A 653 -28.11 15.05 38.95
N ASP A 654 -29.08 15.43 38.14
CA ASP A 654 -28.98 15.48 36.68
C ASP A 654 -29.11 16.94 36.24
N LEU A 655 -28.55 17.28 35.09
CA LEU A 655 -28.74 18.59 34.47
C LEU A 655 -30.11 18.64 33.77
N LEU A 656 -30.73 19.83 33.68
CA LEU A 656 -31.09 20.35 32.36
C LEU A 656 -31.30 21.88 32.34
N LEU A 657 -30.75 22.47 31.28
CA LEU A 657 -31.15 23.68 30.54
C LEU A 657 -32.03 24.75 31.19
N LYS A 658 -31.61 26.01 30.99
CA LYS A 658 -32.51 27.01 30.43
C LYS A 658 -31.79 27.91 29.43
N ALA A 659 -32.52 28.36 28.41
CA ALA A 659 -32.06 29.30 27.39
C ALA A 659 -32.94 30.55 27.39
N ASP A 660 -32.32 31.69 27.15
CA ASP A 660 -32.87 33.01 26.76
C ASP A 660 -31.67 33.99 26.72
N SER A 661 -31.74 35.21 26.18
CA SER A 661 -32.39 35.78 25.00
C SER A 661 -32.01 37.27 24.95
N GLN A 662 -31.95 37.86 23.75
CA GLN A 662 -32.04 39.31 23.46
C GLN A 662 -31.17 40.36 24.21
N ALA A 663 -30.36 41.04 23.38
CA ALA A 663 -30.38 42.49 23.11
C ALA A 663 -29.64 43.51 24.02
N HIS A 664 -28.95 44.44 23.32
CA HIS A 664 -28.35 45.72 23.77
C HIS A 664 -27.31 45.67 24.92
N GLY A 665 -26.32 46.55 25.01
CA GLY A 665 -25.95 47.68 24.15
C GLY A 665 -25.01 48.64 24.90
N HIS A 666 -24.45 49.63 24.18
CA HIS A 666 -23.61 50.74 24.68
C HIS A 666 -22.16 50.47 25.10
N GLN A 667 -21.34 51.49 24.81
CA GLN A 667 -19.94 51.63 25.20
C GLN A 667 -19.84 52.23 26.62
N ALA A 668 -18.77 51.92 27.35
CA ALA A 668 -18.21 52.84 28.35
C ALA A 668 -16.69 52.59 28.54
N ARG A 669 -15.99 53.56 29.13
CA ARG A 669 -14.53 53.63 29.24
C ARG A 669 -14.11 53.77 30.71
N LEU A 670 -12.94 53.20 31.04
CA LEU A 670 -11.92 53.74 31.97
C LEU A 670 -12.13 53.73 33.52
N LEU A 671 -11.07 53.24 34.18
CA LEU A 671 -10.43 53.73 35.44
C LEU A 671 -11.02 53.45 36.85
N TRP A 672 -10.32 52.54 37.54
CA TRP A 672 -9.63 52.73 38.85
C TRP A 672 -10.34 53.34 40.07
N LEU A 673 -10.38 52.57 41.18
CA LEU A 673 -9.98 52.88 42.57
C LEU A 673 -10.15 51.57 43.40
N ARG A 674 -9.42 51.15 44.46
CA ARG A 674 -8.07 51.36 45.05
C ARG A 674 -8.20 51.36 46.60
N SER A 675 -7.73 50.32 47.30
CA SER A 675 -7.48 50.41 48.76
C SER A 675 -6.43 49.42 49.29
N ARG A 676 -5.31 49.99 49.81
CA ARG A 676 -4.46 49.64 50.98
C ARG A 676 -4.16 48.14 51.33
N GLY A 677 -2.98 47.77 51.83
CA GLY A 677 -1.89 48.56 52.45
C GLY A 677 -0.47 47.96 52.30
N ARG A 678 0.48 48.40 53.15
CA ARG A 678 1.95 48.21 53.07
C ARG A 678 2.54 47.81 54.44
N PRO A 679 3.76 47.24 54.53
CA PRO A 679 4.97 48.06 54.82
C PRO A 679 6.11 48.01 53.76
N LEU A 680 7.31 48.49 54.14
CA LEU A 680 8.55 48.81 53.39
C LEU A 680 9.80 48.39 54.20
N PRO A 681 11.08 48.59 53.74
CA PRO A 681 11.64 49.03 52.45
C PRO A 681 12.50 47.90 51.79
N LEU A 682 13.44 48.02 50.83
CA LEU A 682 14.07 49.06 49.97
C LEU A 682 13.88 48.63 48.47
N GLY A 683 14.46 49.17 47.37
CA GLY A 683 15.55 50.15 47.14
C GLY A 683 16.92 49.49 46.86
N GLU A 684 17.76 49.87 45.88
CA GLU A 684 17.70 50.77 44.69
C GLU A 684 18.37 49.99 43.49
N GLU A 685 18.19 50.21 42.18
CA GLU A 685 18.16 51.42 41.30
C GLU A 685 19.58 52.01 41.06
N TRP A 686 20.11 52.31 39.85
CA TRP A 686 19.61 53.15 38.73
C TRP A 686 20.07 52.69 37.30
N ALA A 687 19.74 53.45 36.23
CA ALA A 687 19.79 52.98 34.82
C ALA A 687 20.27 53.97 33.73
N ARG A 688 20.61 53.39 32.55
CA ARG A 688 20.57 53.90 31.15
C ARG A 688 21.37 55.15 30.66
N ALA A 689 22.25 54.84 29.68
CA ALA A 689 22.30 55.38 28.30
C ALA A 689 23.04 56.69 27.92
N GLY A 690 23.83 56.61 26.83
CA GLY A 690 24.02 57.70 25.85
C GLY A 690 25.47 58.05 25.44
N GLY A 691 25.83 57.88 24.15
CA GLY A 691 26.79 58.78 23.48
C GLY A 691 28.00 58.21 22.70
N VAL A 692 28.06 58.54 21.40
CA VAL A 692 29.25 59.02 20.64
C VAL A 692 30.38 58.04 20.20
N ARG A 693 30.71 58.12 18.89
CA ARG A 693 31.92 57.63 18.14
C ARG A 693 32.88 58.84 17.91
N PRO A 694 34.17 58.75 17.45
CA PRO A 694 34.74 57.73 16.52
C PRO A 694 36.27 57.42 16.61
N HIS A 695 36.77 56.58 15.68
CA HIS A 695 38.18 56.45 15.20
C HIS A 695 39.27 55.96 16.21
N ALA A 696 40.37 55.29 15.82
CA ALA A 696 40.81 54.68 14.54
C ALA A 696 41.82 53.52 14.76
N ASP A 697 42.09 52.76 13.69
CA ASP A 697 43.31 51.95 13.42
C ASP A 697 44.58 52.87 13.28
N PRO A 698 45.85 52.38 13.15
CA PRO A 698 46.30 51.04 12.69
C PRO A 698 47.61 50.44 13.30
N HIS A 699 48.00 49.23 12.82
CA HIS A 699 49.39 48.72 12.62
C HIS A 699 50.36 48.53 13.83
N ALA A 700 51.43 47.71 13.78
CA ALA A 700 51.75 46.49 13.01
C ALA A 700 53.01 45.75 13.57
N ALA A 701 53.08 44.42 13.35
CA ALA A 701 54.28 43.56 13.14
C ALA A 701 55.48 43.53 14.14
N ARG A 702 55.90 42.31 14.55
CA ARG A 702 57.18 41.66 14.12
C ARG A 702 57.36 40.20 14.63
N ARG A 703 58.39 39.51 14.11
CA ARG A 703 58.84 38.10 14.28
C ARG A 703 60.11 38.03 15.19
N PRO A 704 60.83 36.89 15.41
CA PRO A 704 60.45 35.49 15.76
C PRO A 704 61.36 34.74 16.80
N GLY A 705 60.82 33.72 17.51
CA GLY A 705 61.55 32.53 18.04
C GLY A 705 62.62 32.72 19.15
N PRO A 706 63.47 31.70 19.47
CA PRO A 706 63.19 30.23 19.54
C PRO A 706 63.85 29.50 20.77
N ARG A 707 63.64 28.16 20.87
CA ARG A 707 64.42 27.12 21.64
C ARG A 707 64.45 27.07 23.20
N ALA A 708 63.70 26.08 23.73
CA ALA A 708 64.18 24.85 24.42
C ALA A 708 65.14 24.82 25.66
N GLN A 709 64.65 24.13 26.71
CA GLN A 709 65.33 23.18 27.64
C GLN A 709 66.10 23.61 28.92
N LEU A 710 66.01 22.71 29.93
CA LEU A 710 66.82 22.53 31.16
C LEU A 710 66.67 23.57 32.31
N ALA A 711 66.95 23.29 33.60
CA ALA A 711 66.76 22.09 34.44
C ALA A 711 67.15 22.36 35.93
N ALA A 712 66.62 21.55 36.88
CA ALA A 712 67.17 21.31 38.25
C ALA A 712 67.11 22.47 39.28
N ARG A 713 67.13 22.29 40.63
CA ARG A 713 66.94 21.11 41.53
C ARG A 713 66.76 21.59 43.01
N ARG A 714 66.21 20.69 43.86
CA ARG A 714 66.45 20.44 45.32
C ARG A 714 65.25 20.64 46.30
N HIS A 715 64.97 19.56 47.05
CA HIS A 715 64.30 19.49 48.37
C HIS A 715 65.30 18.88 49.39
N PRO A 716 64.94 18.68 50.68
CA PRO A 716 64.73 17.28 51.14
C PRO A 716 63.75 17.04 52.32
N GLY A 717 63.26 15.79 52.44
CA GLY A 717 62.79 15.16 53.70
C GLY A 717 61.34 14.62 53.69
N GLY A 718 61.05 13.34 53.99
CA GLY A 718 61.94 12.18 54.19
C GLY A 718 61.22 10.88 54.67
N ARG A 719 61.95 9.73 54.64
CA ARG A 719 61.55 8.32 54.97
C ARG A 719 60.78 7.60 53.83
N ARG A 720 61.26 6.55 53.12
CA ARG A 720 61.97 5.25 53.40
C ARG A 720 61.00 4.11 53.75
N VAL A 721 60.84 2.97 53.04
CA VAL A 721 61.62 2.20 51.99
C VAL A 721 62.87 1.47 52.50
N PRO A 722 62.90 0.11 52.40
CA PRO A 722 63.82 -0.69 51.52
C PRO A 722 63.16 -2.04 51.01
N LEU A 723 63.68 -2.97 50.17
CA LEU A 723 64.72 -3.06 49.09
C LEU A 723 64.71 -4.49 48.39
N LEU A 724 65.44 -4.68 47.26
CA LEU A 724 65.98 -5.96 46.66
C LEU A 724 64.96 -6.96 46.01
N CYS A 725 65.26 -7.96 45.13
CA CYS A 725 66.45 -8.38 44.31
C CYS A 725 66.02 -9.32 43.12
N ALA A 726 66.92 -10.10 42.48
CA ALA A 726 67.60 -9.78 41.21
C ALA A 726 68.48 -10.95 40.65
N VAL A 727 68.44 -11.19 39.32
CA VAL A 727 69.41 -11.98 38.47
C VAL A 727 69.49 -13.53 38.64
N HIS A 728 69.86 -14.24 37.54
CA HIS A 728 70.05 -15.71 37.37
C HIS A 728 68.79 -16.60 37.53
N GLY A 729 68.73 -17.85 37.03
CA GLY A 729 69.62 -18.59 36.12
C GLY A 729 69.94 -20.03 36.58
N GLY A 730 69.47 -21.07 35.86
CA GLY A 730 69.85 -22.48 36.08
C GLY A 730 68.79 -23.53 35.73
N GLU A 731 69.24 -24.66 35.19
CA GLU A 731 68.61 -26.00 35.19
C GLU A 731 68.72 -26.66 36.60
N PRO A 732 68.19 -27.88 36.89
CA PRO A 732 67.59 -28.93 36.03
C PRO A 732 66.10 -29.23 36.44
N ASP A 733 65.35 -30.28 36.04
CA ASP A 733 65.66 -31.69 35.77
C ASP A 733 64.78 -32.40 34.71
N LEU A 734 65.35 -33.49 34.18
CA LEU A 734 64.75 -34.54 33.32
C LEU A 734 64.27 -35.73 34.22
N PRO A 735 63.66 -36.85 33.72
CA PRO A 735 63.66 -37.38 32.35
C PRO A 735 62.32 -37.97 31.81
N GLY A 736 62.34 -38.36 30.53
CA GLY A 736 61.32 -39.22 29.90
C GLY A 736 61.36 -39.17 28.37
N ALA A 737 62.08 -40.11 27.71
CA ALA A 737 62.36 -40.02 26.28
C ALA A 737 62.25 -41.36 25.53
N HIS A 738 61.82 -41.31 24.26
CA HIS A 738 62.10 -42.20 23.09
C HIS A 738 60.92 -42.17 22.07
N ARG A 739 61.10 -42.27 20.73
CA ARG A 739 62.32 -42.30 19.87
C ARG A 739 61.94 -42.05 18.37
N ARG A 740 62.72 -41.20 17.66
CA ARG A 740 63.14 -41.28 16.22
C ARG A 740 62.06 -41.33 15.10
N ASP A 741 62.29 -40.94 13.83
CA ASP A 741 63.29 -40.12 13.08
C ASP A 741 62.64 -39.84 11.67
N GLY A 742 63.07 -38.93 10.80
CA GLY A 742 64.11 -37.90 10.83
C GLY A 742 64.54 -37.44 9.41
N THR A 743 65.15 -36.24 9.28
CA THR A 743 65.79 -35.63 8.06
C THR A 743 64.91 -35.16 6.89
N ARG A 744 65.38 -34.35 5.90
CA ARG A 744 66.15 -33.05 5.89
C ARG A 744 66.24 -32.55 4.42
N GLY A 745 65.97 -31.27 4.11
CA GLY A 745 66.13 -30.71 2.74
C GLY A 745 65.67 -29.25 2.59
N ASP A 746 66.18 -28.51 1.60
CA ASP A 746 66.11 -27.04 1.47
C ASP A 746 65.68 -26.58 0.02
N PRO A 747 65.53 -25.26 -0.31
CA PRO A 747 64.69 -24.72 -1.41
C PRO A 747 65.48 -24.48 -2.75
N PRO A 748 65.11 -23.63 -3.77
CA PRO A 748 63.97 -22.68 -3.93
C PRO A 748 63.34 -22.48 -5.36
N ARG A 749 62.33 -21.57 -5.42
CA ARG A 749 61.98 -20.59 -6.51
C ARG A 749 61.44 -21.00 -7.91
N GLU A 750 60.52 -20.15 -8.37
CA GLU A 750 60.28 -19.60 -9.74
C GLU A 750 59.68 -20.44 -10.92
N VAL A 751 58.49 -20.00 -11.38
CA VAL A 751 58.16 -19.53 -12.76
C VAL A 751 57.94 -20.53 -13.94
N ASP A 752 56.65 -20.64 -14.33
CA ASP A 752 56.06 -20.62 -15.71
C ASP A 752 55.78 -21.86 -16.61
N GLN A 753 54.71 -21.68 -17.42
CA GLN A 753 54.36 -22.19 -18.78
C GLN A 753 54.24 -23.69 -19.21
N ARG A 754 53.07 -23.97 -19.84
CA ARG A 754 52.79 -24.71 -21.12
C ARG A 754 52.96 -26.24 -21.28
N ALA A 755 51.81 -26.92 -21.22
CA ALA A 755 51.10 -27.61 -22.34
C ALA A 755 51.81 -28.54 -23.36
N ARG A 756 51.35 -29.80 -23.46
CA ARG A 756 51.09 -30.70 -24.65
C ARG A 756 50.88 -32.17 -24.19
N ARG A 757 50.45 -33.18 -24.97
CA ARG A 757 49.39 -33.41 -26.01
C ARG A 757 49.42 -34.91 -26.44
N LEU A 758 48.44 -35.38 -27.24
CA LEU A 758 48.33 -36.70 -27.95
C LEU A 758 47.68 -37.84 -27.11
N GLU A 759 46.80 -38.71 -27.62
CA GLU A 759 45.97 -38.80 -28.86
C GLU A 759 44.64 -39.57 -28.49
N GLY A 760 43.72 -40.05 -29.34
CA GLY A 760 43.71 -40.16 -30.81
C GLY A 760 42.55 -40.95 -31.46
N ARG A 761 42.52 -40.96 -32.80
CA ARG A 761 41.58 -41.65 -33.74
C ARG A 761 40.07 -41.28 -33.65
N GLY A 762 39.31 -41.10 -34.74
CA GLY A 762 39.67 -40.94 -36.17
C GLY A 762 38.49 -41.16 -37.16
N ARG A 763 38.48 -40.41 -38.29
CA ARG A 763 37.45 -40.34 -39.38
C ARG A 763 36.14 -39.62 -38.97
N GLY A 764 35.51 -38.69 -39.73
CA GLY A 764 35.76 -37.99 -41.01
C GLY A 764 34.54 -37.06 -41.29
N ALA A 765 34.44 -36.15 -42.27
CA ALA A 765 35.34 -35.67 -43.35
C ALA A 765 35.01 -34.17 -43.70
N ARG A 766 35.23 -33.71 -44.96
CA ARG A 766 35.08 -32.33 -45.49
C ARG A 766 35.16 -32.34 -47.05
N PRO A 767 35.32 -31.23 -47.84
CA PRO A 767 35.43 -29.76 -47.60
C PRO A 767 34.20 -29.00 -48.20
N HIS A 768 34.12 -27.70 -48.56
CA HIS A 768 34.95 -26.46 -48.65
C HIS A 768 34.07 -25.25 -48.18
N GLY A 769 34.41 -23.96 -48.21
CA GLY A 769 35.64 -23.16 -48.47
C GLY A 769 35.30 -21.67 -48.16
N ALA A 770 36.09 -20.96 -47.36
CA ALA A 770 37.09 -19.92 -47.75
C ALA A 770 36.49 -18.56 -48.19
N GLU A 771 37.01 -17.36 -47.84
CA GLU A 771 38.04 -16.84 -46.91
C GLU A 771 37.69 -15.34 -46.63
N LEU A 772 37.71 -14.82 -45.39
CA LEU A 772 38.81 -14.12 -44.67
C LEU A 772 39.37 -12.82 -45.30
N GLU A 773 39.27 -11.70 -44.57
CA GLU A 773 40.38 -10.81 -44.15
C GLU A 773 39.88 -9.66 -43.24
N GLU A 774 40.74 -9.10 -42.38
CA GLU A 774 40.45 -7.93 -41.51
C GLU A 774 41.08 -6.62 -42.06
N GLY A 775 40.72 -5.45 -41.52
CA GLY A 775 41.39 -4.19 -41.89
C GLY A 775 40.93 -2.93 -41.14
N VAL A 776 41.65 -2.55 -40.07
CA VAL A 776 41.40 -1.33 -39.29
C VAL A 776 42.27 -0.15 -39.78
N GLY A 777 41.66 1.03 -40.01
CA GLY A 777 42.44 2.24 -40.33
C GLY A 777 41.65 3.56 -40.20
N LYS A 778 42.02 4.40 -39.22
CA LYS A 778 41.58 5.80 -39.11
C LYS A 778 42.57 6.72 -39.84
N LEU A 779 42.08 7.74 -40.55
CA LEU A 779 42.67 9.10 -40.61
C LEU A 779 41.75 10.09 -41.36
N ARG A 780 41.85 11.39 -41.02
CA ARG A 780 41.29 12.54 -41.77
C ARG A 780 42.45 13.45 -42.19
N PRO A 781 42.35 14.17 -43.32
CA PRO A 781 42.39 15.64 -43.19
C PRO A 781 41.58 16.46 -44.24
N GLY A 782 41.10 17.64 -43.83
CA GLY A 782 41.45 18.92 -44.49
C GLY A 782 40.83 19.43 -45.81
N ARG A 783 39.60 20.02 -45.73
CA ARG A 783 39.16 21.33 -46.33
C ARG A 783 39.13 21.60 -47.87
N LEU A 784 38.33 22.64 -48.22
CA LEU A 784 38.16 23.38 -49.52
C LEU A 784 37.39 22.62 -50.62
N LEU A 785 36.48 23.20 -51.44
CA LEU A 785 35.88 24.56 -51.59
C LEU A 785 34.32 24.42 -51.59
N SER A 786 33.50 25.30 -51.01
CA SER A 786 33.01 26.63 -51.47
C SER A 786 32.32 26.69 -52.86
N THR A 787 30.97 26.79 -52.90
CA THR A 787 30.22 27.97 -53.45
C THR A 787 28.68 27.87 -53.34
N ARG A 788 27.98 28.94 -53.76
CA ARG A 788 26.61 29.38 -53.40
C ARG A 788 25.44 28.76 -54.21
N ARG A 789 24.33 28.53 -53.50
CA ARG A 789 22.91 28.96 -53.73
C ARG A 789 22.13 28.68 -55.04
N GLN A 790 20.85 28.34 -54.79
CA GLN A 790 19.58 28.84 -55.40
C GLN A 790 18.83 28.02 -56.49
N CYS A 791 17.53 27.83 -56.21
CA CYS A 791 16.44 27.37 -57.10
C CYS A 791 15.98 28.50 -58.05
N PRO A 792 15.15 28.27 -59.11
CA PRO A 792 13.70 27.98 -59.01
C PRO A 792 13.27 27.01 -60.18
N PRO A 793 12.09 27.05 -60.88
CA PRO A 793 10.77 27.70 -60.68
C PRO A 793 9.52 26.78 -60.92
N GLN A 794 8.32 27.39 -61.05
CA GLN A 794 7.06 26.80 -61.55
C GLN A 794 6.63 27.42 -62.90
N ALA A 795 5.74 26.72 -63.65
CA ALA A 795 4.45 27.20 -64.23
C ALA A 795 4.16 26.82 -65.70
N GLN A 796 3.03 26.13 -65.95
CA GLN A 796 2.21 26.05 -67.20
C GLN A 796 1.06 25.02 -67.01
N ALA A 797 0.06 24.86 -67.92
CA ALA A 797 -1.15 25.70 -68.07
C ALA A 797 -2.30 24.95 -68.82
N GLN A 798 -3.54 25.52 -68.77
CA GLN A 798 -4.73 25.32 -69.65
C GLN A 798 -5.89 24.32 -69.33
N ALA A 799 -7.12 24.82 -69.61
CA ALA A 799 -8.40 24.15 -70.00
C ALA A 799 -9.09 23.15 -69.02
N GLN A 800 -10.42 22.96 -69.00
CA GLN A 800 -11.57 23.56 -69.74
C GLN A 800 -12.82 23.63 -68.80
N ALA A 801 -13.99 24.11 -69.25
CA ALA A 801 -15.11 24.52 -68.36
C ALA A 801 -16.51 24.03 -68.77
N HIS A 802 -17.48 24.04 -67.83
CA HIS A 802 -18.92 24.15 -68.12
C HIS A 802 -19.75 24.79 -66.98
N THR A 803 -20.68 25.67 -67.39
CA THR A 803 -21.96 26.19 -66.82
C THR A 803 -22.61 25.44 -65.62
N ALA A 804 -23.39 26.03 -64.70
CA ALA A 804 -24.16 27.31 -64.61
C ALA A 804 -24.66 27.54 -63.14
N ALA A 805 -25.41 28.58 -62.70
CA ALA A 805 -25.52 30.03 -63.02
C ALA A 805 -26.51 30.76 -62.05
N THR A 806 -26.33 32.07 -61.77
CA THR A 806 -27.32 33.07 -61.20
C THR A 806 -27.95 32.83 -59.80
N CYS A 807 -28.44 33.79 -58.98
CA CYS A 807 -28.51 35.28 -58.99
C CYS A 807 -28.61 35.81 -57.51
N HIS A 808 -28.08 37.00 -57.13
CA HIS A 808 -28.75 38.31 -56.86
C HIS A 808 -30.02 38.30 -55.94
N THR A 809 -30.35 39.24 -55.05
CA THR A 809 -29.85 40.58 -54.56
C THR A 809 -30.57 40.91 -53.21
N LEU A 810 -29.94 41.44 -52.13
CA LEU A 810 -29.60 42.84 -51.75
C LEU A 810 -30.75 43.77 -51.25
N LEU A 811 -30.43 44.62 -50.23
CA LEU A 811 -31.01 45.92 -49.79
C LEU A 811 -31.97 46.07 -48.56
N SER A 812 -31.48 46.89 -47.59
CA SER A 812 -32.10 47.93 -46.70
C SER A 812 -33.60 47.95 -46.31
N GLY A 813 -34.01 48.44 -45.12
CA GLY A 813 -33.26 49.02 -43.97
C GLY A 813 -34.14 49.92 -43.07
N CYS A 814 -33.56 50.46 -41.97
CA CYS A 814 -34.15 51.44 -40.99
C CYS A 814 -35.32 50.93 -40.10
N ALA A 815 -35.49 51.33 -38.83
CA ALA A 815 -34.66 52.12 -37.89
C ALA A 815 -35.07 51.88 -36.39
N GLU A 816 -34.38 52.57 -35.48
CA GLU A 816 -34.72 52.87 -34.05
C GLU A 816 -34.50 51.81 -32.93
N ASN A 817 -33.48 52.09 -32.10
CA ASN A 817 -33.47 52.11 -30.62
C ASN A 817 -34.28 51.09 -29.80
N LEU A 818 -33.60 50.10 -29.18
CA LEU A 818 -33.26 50.09 -27.74
C LEU A 818 -32.50 48.80 -27.31
N GLU A 819 -31.95 48.85 -26.09
CA GLU A 819 -31.25 47.79 -25.33
C GLU A 819 -29.89 47.23 -25.88
N PRO A 820 -28.82 47.21 -25.06
CA PRO A 820 -27.55 46.60 -25.43
C PRO A 820 -27.51 45.09 -25.15
N ARG A 821 -27.21 44.27 -26.16
CA ARG A 821 -26.80 42.88 -25.94
C ARG A 821 -25.43 42.84 -25.24
N VAL A 822 -25.35 42.15 -24.11
CA VAL A 822 -24.08 41.79 -23.46
C VAL A 822 -23.48 40.59 -24.20
N ASP A 823 -22.23 40.71 -24.65
CA ASP A 823 -21.44 39.59 -25.15
C ASP A 823 -20.89 38.79 -23.95
N LEU A 824 -21.55 37.66 -23.64
CA LEU A 824 -21.20 36.81 -22.50
C LEU A 824 -19.97 35.93 -22.80
N ARG A 825 -18.81 36.58 -22.86
CA ARG A 825 -17.48 35.96 -22.92
C ARG A 825 -16.63 36.21 -21.66
N GLN A 826 -17.20 36.08 -20.46
CA GLN A 826 -16.43 35.88 -19.22
C GLN A 826 -17.29 35.47 -18.01
N LEU A 827 -16.73 34.55 -17.20
CA LEU A 827 -17.15 34.14 -15.84
C LEU A 827 -18.49 33.36 -15.69
N PRO A 828 -18.63 32.52 -14.65
CA PRO A 828 -17.70 31.46 -14.26
C PRO A 828 -18.38 30.10 -14.00
N GLU A 829 -17.62 29.01 -13.94
CA GLU A 829 -18.13 27.68 -13.59
C GLU A 829 -18.46 27.59 -12.09
N CYS A 830 -19.73 27.83 -11.73
CA CYS A 830 -20.27 27.63 -10.37
C CYS A 830 -21.66 26.98 -10.43
N LEU A 831 -21.78 25.83 -11.13
CA LEU A 831 -23.02 25.05 -11.17
C LEU A 831 -22.75 23.56 -11.45
N LEU A 832 -22.18 22.89 -10.44
CA LEU A 832 -22.08 21.43 -10.31
C LEU A 832 -22.28 21.11 -8.82
N LEU A 833 -22.93 19.97 -8.52
CA LEU A 833 -23.56 19.58 -7.24
C LEU A 833 -24.99 20.11 -7.02
N ILE A 834 -25.94 19.41 -7.64
CA ILE A 834 -27.17 18.92 -6.99
C ILE A 834 -27.09 17.38 -7.03
#